data_AF-A0A934DQ73-F1
#
_entry.id   AF-A0A934DQ73-F1
#
_cell.length_a   1.000
_cell.length_b   1.000
_cell.length_c   1.000
_cell.angle_alpha   90.00
_cell.angle_beta   90.00
_cell.angle_gamma   90.00
#
_symmetry.space_group_name_H-M   'P 1'
#
loop_
_entity.id
_entity.type
_entity.pdbx_description
1 polymer ?
#
loop_
_entity_poly.entity_id
_entity_poly.type
_entity_poly.pdbx_seq_one_letter_code
_entity_poly.pdbx_strand_id
1 'polypeptide(L)'
;MKSWISGGVLVGLTFLAGGCSSGEDISGVGTESSVDTPGPSVVSRPKGVSNFGRRPRMTHGQGGTAGAGTGGSGGSAGSVLGGSGGSAGADTGGSGGSAGILGLSMTGATSSTVTIAWDGSQPATQIRVYLAPEPAAVADGPMPDQTLVATLDASAGSHTLTGLCAAVDVFVRVERDTQGGTLRQDIHARTTGGPRATLDNPVREAHGFGPRALQIVLANGDGGSWQSGAWSIHRANGASLPISGVNRHSIPVGAPDYSVGYGLPYSDTVLDVDHRIYLQLGEDLGSHDLLHVQGPGGVDVTLPFSDRYLETPVLQVNQVGYNPRATERWAYLSGWMGDGGFVQLGAFPSTAEVLVESSDAALPRPSVISNLPITLRAALDQDSGGEVRQIDLSTLPASEGARYRIRVPGVGVSWPTAVSEKAAFKAFYVVSRGVFHNRWGADIGAGQSNWTRPADHQSIFTGEIQDAEEYYTESQPKTGARTLIGGYHDAGDYDQRPMHTVVAELLMRAYELHPDSFADNQQTIPESGNGIPDILDEALWGVAGWEQLQESDGGVRQGAQSWRHPWGFYHANTDPLDYYTLARSADVTARASGLFAQASRLVAPFNPTRAQGLHSRAVQAWGYATANGANAPYRLYAAGELFRLTADPNYDTAFQQAWSQIGAYGAFSSFASEELYMGDYMGGGRAVADYLLGYVMSAGASPSLVSITRTQLKSMADEVVTTIHSERAHRTPRPLNRPSDWGGATTTAKYMDTVVAMLQLGGNTPAETQAYHNALSLAADWVLGGNPNGYVYFTGLGSRHVEEVLHLDSLSYAKEGKGSIPGIPVYGPNDDAPNAEYAAPTVGAFFPAFSAQPPGMRYGDVRTLVTCNEFTVWESQAPHTELFAALLGPKMEPPPSWLPGQSESRSPLP
;
A
#
# COMPACT_ATOMS: atom_id res chain seq x y z
N MET A 1 5.75 34.65 -0.10
CA MET A 1 5.37 36.06 -0.33
C MET A 1 6.57 36.88 -0.82
N LYS A 2 6.44 37.59 -1.96
CA LYS A 2 7.01 38.94 -2.20
C LYS A 2 6.37 39.48 -3.49
N SER A 3 5.90 40.72 -3.45
CA SER A 3 4.97 41.28 -4.44
C SER A 3 5.67 41.93 -5.64
N TRP A 4 5.04 41.84 -6.82
CA TRP A 4 4.89 42.97 -7.75
C TRP A 4 3.48 42.93 -8.38
N ILE A 5 2.93 44.10 -8.71
CA ILE A 5 1.53 44.28 -9.17
C ILE A 5 1.53 45.21 -10.38
N SER A 6 0.85 44.83 -11.48
CA SER A 6 0.12 45.77 -12.36
C SER A 6 -0.57 45.05 -13.54
N GLY A 7 -1.80 45.47 -13.88
CA GLY A 7 -2.32 45.44 -15.25
C GLY A 7 -3.30 44.31 -15.64
N GLY A 8 -4.60 44.62 -15.62
CA GLY A 8 -5.54 44.06 -16.60
C GLY A 8 -5.56 44.91 -17.89
N VAL A 9 -6.47 44.71 -18.86
CA VAL A 9 -7.68 43.88 -18.83
C VAL A 9 -8.25 43.64 -20.26
N LEU A 10 -8.97 42.51 -20.47
CA LEU A 10 -9.91 42.17 -21.58
C LEU A 10 -9.48 42.07 -23.07
N VAL A 11 -9.76 40.88 -23.65
CA VAL A 11 -10.47 40.59 -24.94
C VAL A 11 -9.78 40.84 -26.30
N GLY A 12 -9.77 39.78 -27.14
CA GLY A 12 -9.55 39.85 -28.61
C GLY A 12 -9.58 38.46 -29.29
N LEU A 13 -10.63 38.15 -30.05
CA LEU A 13 -10.91 36.81 -30.61
C LEU A 13 -10.18 36.50 -31.95
N THR A 14 -9.71 35.24 -32.08
CA THR A 14 -9.66 34.37 -33.30
C THR A 14 -8.78 34.64 -34.55
N PHE A 15 -8.14 33.53 -34.97
CA PHE A 15 -8.01 32.95 -36.34
C PHE A 15 -6.83 33.26 -37.33
N LEU A 16 -6.33 32.13 -37.88
CA LEU A 16 -5.78 31.86 -39.24
C LEU A 16 -4.33 32.24 -39.64
N ALA A 17 -3.46 31.22 -39.55
CA ALA A 17 -2.76 30.54 -40.66
C ALA A 17 -1.63 31.21 -41.51
N GLY A 18 -0.52 30.46 -41.63
CA GLY A 18 0.55 30.63 -42.64
C GLY A 18 1.77 31.45 -42.20
N GLY A 19 3.02 31.09 -42.54
CA GLY A 19 3.51 29.86 -43.20
C GLY A 19 4.95 29.97 -43.73
N CYS A 20 5.69 28.85 -43.71
CA CYS A 20 6.96 28.55 -44.41
C CYS A 20 8.25 29.35 -44.10
N SER A 21 9.37 28.61 -44.03
CA SER A 21 10.77 29.00 -44.34
C SER A 21 11.46 30.11 -43.51
N SER A 22 12.77 30.08 -43.24
CA SER A 22 13.83 29.06 -43.46
C SER A 22 15.15 29.54 -42.83
N GLY A 23 16.12 28.65 -42.63
CA GLY A 23 17.55 29.01 -42.69
C GLY A 23 18.39 28.57 -41.48
N GLU A 24 19.62 28.14 -41.77
CA GLU A 24 20.58 27.57 -40.82
C GLU A 24 21.75 28.54 -40.50
N ASP A 25 22.62 28.10 -39.60
CA ASP A 25 24.05 28.43 -39.44
C ASP A 25 24.56 29.76 -38.85
N ILE A 26 24.89 29.67 -37.55
CA ILE A 26 26.29 29.63 -37.02
C ILE A 26 27.32 30.64 -37.59
N SER A 27 27.88 31.49 -36.72
CA SER A 27 29.35 31.62 -36.45
C SER A 27 29.74 32.83 -35.58
N GLY A 28 30.95 32.81 -35.00
CA GLY A 28 31.54 33.90 -34.17
C GLY A 28 31.31 33.71 -32.67
N VAL A 29 32.22 33.18 -31.82
CA VAL A 29 33.70 33.33 -31.68
C VAL A 29 34.12 34.71 -31.18
N GLY A 30 34.63 34.76 -29.94
CA GLY A 30 35.23 35.94 -29.30
C GLY A 30 35.83 35.58 -27.93
N THR A 31 37.16 35.66 -27.80
CA THR A 31 37.95 35.11 -26.68
C THR A 31 38.71 36.19 -25.91
N GLU A 32 38.82 36.01 -24.58
CA GLU A 32 39.98 36.43 -23.73
C GLU A 32 40.31 37.95 -23.61
N SER A 33 40.98 38.47 -22.57
CA SER A 33 41.41 37.96 -21.25
C SER A 33 41.71 39.14 -20.28
N SER A 34 42.03 38.83 -19.00
CA SER A 34 42.80 39.54 -17.93
C SER A 34 43.35 40.98 -18.15
N VAL A 35 43.58 41.83 -17.14
CA VAL A 35 44.05 41.68 -15.72
C VAL A 35 43.51 42.89 -14.88
N ASP A 36 43.72 43.16 -13.57
CA ASP A 36 44.53 42.61 -12.45
C ASP A 36 43.86 42.91 -11.07
N THR A 37 44.64 42.89 -9.97
CA THR A 37 44.28 43.11 -8.55
C THR A 37 45.10 44.27 -7.93
N PRO A 38 44.75 44.82 -6.73
CA PRO A 38 45.11 44.19 -5.44
C PRO A 38 44.05 44.34 -4.30
N GLY A 39 44.33 43.78 -3.10
CA GLY A 39 43.45 43.79 -1.90
C GLY A 39 43.55 45.05 -1.00
N PRO A 40 43.17 45.04 0.33
CA PRO A 40 43.34 43.90 1.26
C PRO A 40 42.29 43.67 2.42
N SER A 41 42.47 42.53 3.10
CA SER A 41 42.34 42.24 4.57
C SER A 41 41.02 42.24 5.40
N VAL A 42 40.65 41.01 5.83
CA VAL A 42 40.42 40.51 7.23
C VAL A 42 39.29 41.08 8.13
N VAL A 43 38.38 40.20 8.59
CA VAL A 43 38.09 39.81 10.01
C VAL A 43 37.14 38.58 10.03
N SER A 44 37.19 37.75 11.09
CA SER A 44 36.53 36.43 11.18
C SER A 44 35.51 36.29 12.33
N ARG A 45 34.57 35.32 12.21
CA ARG A 45 33.86 34.67 13.33
C ARG A 45 33.65 33.16 13.08
N PRO A 46 33.43 32.32 14.13
CA PRO A 46 33.89 30.92 14.11
C PRO A 46 32.79 29.84 14.02
N LYS A 47 33.22 28.60 13.71
CA LYS A 47 32.44 27.36 13.93
C LYS A 47 32.55 26.90 15.38
N GLY A 48 31.52 26.23 15.89
CA GLY A 48 31.56 25.42 17.11
C GLY A 48 31.49 23.93 16.76
N VAL A 49 32.31 23.10 17.44
CA VAL A 49 32.30 21.63 17.35
C VAL A 49 32.34 21.10 18.78
N SER A 50 31.62 20.02 19.08
CA SER A 50 31.76 19.30 20.35
C SER A 50 32.05 17.82 20.10
N ASN A 51 33.08 17.29 20.77
CA ASN A 51 33.46 15.88 20.75
C ASN A 51 32.92 15.20 22.01
N PHE A 52 32.39 13.99 21.91
CA PHE A 52 32.16 13.15 23.09
C PHE A 52 33.36 12.25 23.41
N GLY A 53 33.69 12.17 24.71
CA GLY A 53 34.90 11.53 25.23
C GLY A 53 34.76 10.07 25.64
N ARG A 54 35.89 9.42 25.97
CA ARG A 54 35.98 7.99 26.30
C ARG A 54 35.91 7.69 27.81
N ARG A 55 34.99 6.76 28.19
CA ARG A 55 35.11 5.74 29.27
C ARG A 55 35.23 6.26 30.73
N PRO A 56 34.80 5.44 31.72
CA PRO A 56 35.69 4.43 32.29
C PRO A 56 35.08 3.03 32.45
N ARG A 57 35.89 2.05 32.87
CA ARG A 57 35.45 0.70 33.32
C ARG A 57 34.87 0.75 34.74
N MET A 58 33.97 -0.19 35.06
CA MET A 58 33.91 -0.84 36.38
C MET A 58 33.82 -2.37 36.21
N THR A 59 33.95 -3.11 37.32
CA THR A 59 34.28 -4.55 37.33
C THR A 59 33.38 -5.38 38.25
N HIS A 60 33.11 -6.62 37.82
CA HIS A 60 32.62 -7.80 38.56
C HIS A 60 31.82 -7.62 39.87
N GLY A 61 30.58 -8.12 39.84
CA GLY A 61 29.98 -8.87 40.95
C GLY A 61 29.53 -10.25 40.44
N GLN A 62 29.69 -11.30 41.24
CA GLN A 62 29.20 -12.66 40.93
C GLN A 62 28.12 -13.10 41.93
N GLY A 63 27.13 -13.85 41.44
CA GLY A 63 26.11 -14.53 42.23
C GLY A 63 24.77 -14.62 41.47
N GLY A 64 24.01 -15.72 41.52
CA GLY A 64 24.33 -17.01 42.13
C GLY A 64 23.17 -18.00 42.14
N THR A 65 23.17 -18.95 41.19
CA THR A 65 22.52 -20.27 41.23
C THR A 65 21.01 -20.42 41.51
N ALA A 66 20.33 -21.03 40.53
CA ALA A 66 19.38 -22.15 40.66
C ALA A 66 17.96 -21.93 41.21
N GLY A 67 16.99 -22.55 40.52
CA GLY A 67 15.58 -22.62 40.90
C GLY A 67 14.78 -23.50 39.93
N ALA A 68 15.01 -24.82 39.94
CA ALA A 68 14.28 -25.77 39.09
C ALA A 68 12.96 -26.20 39.75
N GLY A 69 11.86 -26.23 38.98
CA GLY A 69 10.54 -26.71 39.39
C GLY A 69 9.92 -27.57 38.29
N THR A 70 9.41 -28.76 38.64
CA THR A 70 9.04 -29.81 37.67
C THR A 70 7.60 -30.30 37.83
N GLY A 71 7.02 -30.75 36.71
CA GLY A 71 5.97 -31.78 36.70
C GLY A 71 4.53 -31.29 36.53
N GLY A 72 3.73 -32.07 35.78
CA GLY A 72 2.31 -31.76 35.53
C GLY A 72 1.66 -32.55 34.38
N SER A 73 1.89 -33.86 34.27
CA SER A 73 1.37 -34.68 33.15
C SER A 73 0.08 -35.44 33.49
N GLY A 74 -0.93 -35.36 32.62
CA GLY A 74 -2.16 -36.18 32.63
C GLY A 74 -3.29 -35.53 31.80
N GLY A 75 -4.27 -36.25 31.24
CA GLY A 75 -4.45 -37.71 31.25
C GLY A 75 -5.83 -38.19 30.75
N SER A 76 -6.06 -38.18 29.42
CA SER A 76 -7.00 -39.03 28.64
C SER A 76 -8.43 -39.36 29.16
N ALA A 77 -9.48 -38.83 28.49
CA ALA A 77 -10.78 -39.49 28.19
C ALA A 77 -11.66 -38.56 27.29
N GLY A 78 -12.61 -39.02 26.45
CA GLY A 78 -12.91 -40.43 26.10
C GLY A 78 -14.32 -40.75 25.54
N SER A 79 -14.83 -40.05 24.50
CA SER A 79 -16.06 -40.41 23.74
C SER A 79 -16.10 -39.62 22.41
N VAL A 80 -16.34 -40.14 21.19
CA VAL A 80 -17.19 -41.23 20.65
C VAL A 80 -18.69 -40.89 20.60
N LEU A 81 -19.11 -40.31 19.46
CA LEU A 81 -20.41 -40.34 18.75
C LEU A 81 -20.26 -39.34 17.57
N GLY A 82 -20.76 -39.53 16.34
CA GLY A 82 -21.50 -40.67 15.77
C GLY A 82 -22.64 -40.17 14.87
N GLY A 83 -22.37 -39.87 13.59
CA GLY A 83 -23.40 -39.33 12.68
C GLY A 83 -22.94 -39.07 11.24
N SER A 84 -22.97 -40.09 10.39
CA SER A 84 -22.69 -39.98 8.95
C SER A 84 -23.97 -39.79 8.13
N GLY A 85 -24.03 -38.75 7.29
CA GLY A 85 -25.10 -38.57 6.29
C GLY A 85 -24.54 -38.65 4.88
N GLY A 86 -24.79 -39.74 4.16
CA GLY A 86 -24.34 -39.95 2.79
C GLY A 86 -25.50 -40.03 1.79
N SER A 87 -25.36 -39.38 0.63
CA SER A 87 -26.27 -39.51 -0.51
C SER A 87 -25.65 -40.40 -1.59
N ALA A 88 -26.24 -41.56 -1.85
CA ALA A 88 -25.74 -42.48 -2.87
C ALA A 88 -26.14 -42.04 -4.29
N GLY A 89 -25.15 -41.98 -5.20
CA GLY A 89 -25.33 -42.01 -6.64
C GLY A 89 -24.98 -43.40 -7.18
N ALA A 90 -25.66 -43.87 -8.23
CA ALA A 90 -25.59 -45.28 -8.64
C ALA A 90 -24.29 -45.64 -9.38
N ASP A 91 -23.74 -46.81 -9.05
CA ASP A 91 -22.68 -47.49 -9.80
C ASP A 91 -23.28 -48.30 -10.97
N THR A 92 -22.63 -48.23 -12.13
CA THR A 92 -22.87 -49.14 -13.27
C THR A 92 -21.53 -49.59 -13.83
N GLY A 93 -20.99 -50.67 -13.26
CA GLY A 93 -19.63 -51.12 -13.52
C GLY A 93 -19.30 -51.45 -14.97
N GLY A 94 -18.24 -50.83 -15.49
CA GLY A 94 -17.46 -51.30 -16.64
C GLY A 94 -16.03 -51.57 -16.18
N SER A 95 -15.53 -52.79 -16.35
CA SER A 95 -14.24 -53.23 -15.78
C SER A 95 -13.02 -52.73 -16.57
N GLY A 96 -12.72 -51.44 -16.44
CA GLY A 96 -11.39 -50.87 -16.70
C GLY A 96 -10.58 -50.85 -15.40
N GLY A 97 -9.33 -51.32 -15.42
CA GLY A 97 -8.47 -51.29 -14.24
C GLY A 97 -8.02 -49.86 -13.94
N SER A 98 -8.30 -49.36 -12.73
CA SER A 98 -7.75 -48.09 -12.25
C SER A 98 -6.24 -48.19 -12.09
N ALA A 99 -5.49 -47.28 -12.72
CA ALA A 99 -4.06 -47.15 -12.48
C ALA A 99 -3.81 -46.75 -11.01
N GLY A 100 -2.76 -47.29 -10.41
CA GLY A 100 -2.39 -46.96 -9.04
C GLY A 100 -1.79 -45.56 -8.95
N ILE A 101 -2.44 -44.67 -8.19
CA ILE A 101 -1.92 -43.33 -7.89
C ILE A 101 -0.65 -43.48 -7.01
N LEU A 102 0.41 -42.73 -7.33
CA LEU A 102 1.72 -42.86 -6.67
C LEU A 102 1.77 -42.28 -5.24
N GLY A 103 0.76 -41.50 -4.84
CA GLY A 103 0.77 -40.78 -3.56
C GLY A 103 1.77 -39.63 -3.55
N LEU A 104 2.01 -39.02 -4.71
CA LEU A 104 2.97 -37.92 -4.87
C LEU A 104 2.55 -36.70 -4.03
N SER A 105 3.50 -36.14 -3.30
CA SER A 105 3.32 -35.03 -2.37
C SER A 105 4.55 -34.13 -2.34
N MET A 106 4.36 -32.85 -2.06
CA MET A 106 5.44 -31.88 -1.82
C MET A 106 5.72 -31.83 -0.31
N THR A 107 6.99 -31.94 0.07
CA THR A 107 7.44 -32.08 1.47
C THR A 107 8.35 -30.95 1.95
N GLY A 108 8.84 -30.12 1.04
CA GLY A 108 9.53 -28.87 1.34
C GLY A 108 9.92 -28.14 0.05
N ALA A 109 9.94 -26.80 0.10
CA ALA A 109 10.44 -25.95 -0.97
C ALA A 109 11.28 -24.82 -0.36
N THR A 110 12.31 -24.39 -1.10
CA THR A 110 13.18 -23.25 -0.77
C THR A 110 13.29 -22.35 -2.01
N SER A 111 14.23 -21.40 -2.04
CA SER A 111 14.34 -20.50 -3.21
C SER A 111 15.00 -21.17 -4.42
N SER A 112 15.66 -22.31 -4.23
CA SER A 112 16.32 -23.06 -5.30
C SER A 112 16.06 -24.56 -5.28
N THR A 113 15.23 -25.06 -4.35
CA THR A 113 14.92 -26.49 -4.25
C THR A 113 13.43 -26.78 -4.08
N VAL A 114 13.01 -27.96 -4.56
CA VAL A 114 11.69 -28.55 -4.31
C VAL A 114 11.88 -30.02 -3.99
N THR A 115 11.39 -30.46 -2.83
CA THR A 115 11.46 -31.86 -2.39
C THR A 115 10.09 -32.52 -2.46
N ILE A 116 10.00 -33.57 -3.27
CA ILE A 116 8.80 -34.39 -3.47
C ILE A 116 8.98 -35.79 -2.90
N ALA A 117 7.90 -36.41 -2.45
CA ALA A 117 7.86 -37.77 -1.92
C ALA A 117 6.62 -38.54 -2.42
N TRP A 118 6.74 -39.86 -2.52
CA TRP A 118 5.71 -40.77 -3.03
C TRP A 118 5.77 -42.12 -2.30
N ASP A 119 4.76 -42.98 -2.45
CA ASP A 119 4.72 -44.26 -1.76
C ASP A 119 5.81 -45.23 -2.27
N GLY A 120 6.73 -45.63 -1.39
CA GLY A 120 7.77 -46.61 -1.69
C GLY A 120 7.30 -48.08 -1.72
N SER A 121 6.07 -48.40 -1.28
CA SER A 121 5.66 -49.77 -0.90
C SER A 121 5.75 -50.85 -2.00
N GLN A 122 5.52 -50.48 -3.26
CA GLN A 122 5.54 -51.40 -4.41
C GLN A 122 6.97 -51.61 -4.96
N PRO A 123 7.31 -52.81 -5.49
CA PRO A 123 8.58 -53.00 -6.19
C PRO A 123 8.57 -52.29 -7.56
N ALA A 124 9.46 -51.32 -7.75
CA ALA A 124 9.76 -50.75 -9.06
C ALA A 124 10.89 -51.51 -9.77
N THR A 125 11.10 -51.22 -11.05
CA THR A 125 12.33 -51.53 -11.79
C THR A 125 13.14 -50.28 -12.10
N GLN A 126 12.49 -49.12 -12.24
CA GLN A 126 13.11 -47.82 -12.45
C GLN A 126 12.15 -46.71 -11.98
N ILE A 127 12.71 -45.58 -11.52
CA ILE A 127 11.96 -44.34 -11.26
C ILE A 127 12.59 -43.22 -12.09
N ARG A 128 11.77 -42.39 -12.75
CA ARG A 128 12.18 -41.31 -13.64
C ARG A 128 11.43 -40.03 -13.25
N VAL A 129 12.16 -38.95 -13.00
CA VAL A 129 11.60 -37.65 -12.58
C VAL A 129 11.80 -36.65 -13.72
N TYR A 130 10.72 -35.98 -14.11
CA TYR A 130 10.69 -34.97 -15.17
C TYR A 130 10.26 -33.62 -14.62
N LEU A 131 10.90 -32.54 -15.09
CA LEU A 131 10.53 -31.15 -14.84
C LEU A 131 9.92 -30.53 -16.11
N ALA A 132 8.92 -29.67 -15.96
CA ALA A 132 8.32 -28.88 -17.03
C ALA A 132 7.94 -27.46 -16.53
N PRO A 133 7.88 -26.47 -17.45
CA PRO A 133 7.39 -25.11 -17.16
C PRO A 133 5.86 -25.00 -17.16
N GLU A 134 5.14 -26.01 -17.64
CA GLU A 134 3.67 -26.05 -17.69
C GLU A 134 3.12 -27.45 -17.33
N PRO A 135 1.88 -27.57 -16.83
CA PRO A 135 1.23 -28.85 -16.56
C PRO A 135 0.78 -29.55 -17.85
N ALA A 136 0.45 -30.84 -17.75
CA ALA A 136 -0.10 -31.60 -18.87
C ALA A 136 -1.50 -31.07 -19.27
N ALA A 137 -1.69 -30.83 -20.58
CA ALA A 137 -2.96 -30.31 -21.13
C ALA A 137 -4.13 -31.31 -21.00
N VAL A 138 -3.83 -32.60 -20.81
CA VAL A 138 -4.77 -33.68 -20.51
C VAL A 138 -4.12 -34.64 -19.51
N ALA A 139 -4.92 -35.27 -18.65
CA ALA A 139 -4.44 -36.28 -17.70
C ALA A 139 -3.62 -37.37 -18.42
N ASP A 140 -2.52 -37.81 -17.80
CA ASP A 140 -1.54 -38.78 -18.31
C ASP A 140 -0.83 -38.44 -19.64
N GLY A 141 -1.19 -37.34 -20.32
CA GLY A 141 -0.49 -36.81 -21.49
C GLY A 141 0.87 -36.20 -21.13
N PRO A 142 1.78 -35.94 -22.09
CA PRO A 142 3.05 -35.28 -21.79
C PRO A 142 2.84 -33.83 -21.32
N MET A 143 3.68 -33.37 -20.40
CA MET A 143 3.79 -31.95 -20.06
C MET A 143 4.61 -31.21 -21.14
N PRO A 144 4.33 -29.93 -21.47
CA PRO A 144 5.16 -29.16 -22.39
C PRO A 144 6.64 -29.13 -21.95
N ASP A 145 7.56 -29.26 -22.91
CA ASP A 145 9.03 -29.26 -22.74
C ASP A 145 9.59 -30.14 -21.60
N GLN A 146 8.87 -31.21 -21.23
CA GLN A 146 9.26 -32.07 -20.12
C GLN A 146 10.66 -32.68 -20.28
N THR A 147 11.57 -32.33 -19.37
CA THR A 147 12.96 -32.78 -19.38
C THR A 147 13.22 -33.76 -18.24
N LEU A 148 13.88 -34.87 -18.54
CA LEU A 148 14.28 -35.89 -17.57
C LEU A 148 15.39 -35.33 -16.68
N VAL A 149 15.05 -34.93 -15.44
CA VAL A 149 16.02 -34.36 -14.49
C VAL A 149 16.68 -35.42 -13.60
N ALA A 150 16.03 -36.56 -13.37
CA ALA A 150 16.64 -37.67 -12.63
C ALA A 150 16.14 -39.04 -13.09
N THR A 151 17.04 -40.03 -13.03
CA THR A 151 16.71 -41.46 -13.00
C THR A 151 17.21 -42.02 -11.67
N LEU A 152 16.33 -42.68 -10.92
CA LEU A 152 16.54 -43.03 -9.52
C LEU A 152 16.44 -44.54 -9.30
N ASP A 153 17.06 -45.02 -8.23
CA ASP A 153 16.95 -46.40 -7.77
C ASP A 153 15.49 -46.80 -7.51
N ALA A 154 15.18 -48.08 -7.76
CA ALA A 154 13.84 -48.64 -7.63
C ALA A 154 13.24 -48.55 -6.20
N SER A 155 14.07 -48.28 -5.19
CA SER A 155 13.68 -48.09 -3.79
C SER A 155 13.57 -46.63 -3.36
N ALA A 156 13.75 -45.65 -4.26
CA ALA A 156 13.58 -44.24 -3.94
C ALA A 156 12.10 -43.93 -3.61
N GLY A 157 11.86 -43.24 -2.49
CA GLY A 157 10.55 -42.73 -2.08
C GLY A 157 10.46 -41.19 -2.12
N SER A 158 11.54 -40.51 -2.49
CA SER A 158 11.62 -39.04 -2.56
C SER A 158 12.75 -38.56 -3.47
N HIS A 159 12.66 -37.30 -3.89
CA HIS A 159 13.71 -36.60 -4.64
C HIS A 159 13.64 -35.08 -4.36
N THR A 160 14.81 -34.45 -4.27
CA THR A 160 14.96 -33.00 -4.21
C THR A 160 15.49 -32.50 -5.55
N LEU A 161 14.68 -31.72 -6.27
CA LEU A 161 15.14 -30.92 -7.39
C LEU A 161 15.94 -29.74 -6.83
N THR A 162 17.08 -29.41 -7.44
CA THR A 162 18.04 -28.41 -6.95
C THR A 162 18.50 -27.49 -8.07
N GLY A 163 18.85 -26.24 -7.74
CA GLY A 163 19.28 -25.25 -8.74
C GLY A 163 18.11 -24.70 -9.55
N LEU A 164 16.90 -24.67 -8.97
CA LEU A 164 15.76 -23.98 -9.56
C LEU A 164 15.91 -22.46 -9.38
N CYS A 165 15.27 -21.68 -10.24
CA CYS A 165 15.08 -20.25 -10.02
C CYS A 165 14.10 -19.99 -8.85
N ALA A 166 14.30 -18.88 -8.14
CA ALA A 166 13.42 -18.43 -7.08
C ALA A 166 12.13 -17.78 -7.61
N ALA A 167 11.07 -17.84 -6.79
CA ALA A 167 9.72 -17.33 -7.06
C ALA A 167 8.94 -17.94 -8.25
N VAL A 168 9.29 -19.13 -8.76
CA VAL A 168 8.70 -19.72 -9.98
C VAL A 168 7.79 -20.91 -9.71
N ASP A 169 6.75 -21.07 -10.54
CA ASP A 169 5.95 -22.32 -10.60
C ASP A 169 6.77 -23.43 -11.29
N VAL A 170 6.70 -24.66 -10.78
CA VAL A 170 7.30 -25.87 -11.38
C VAL A 170 6.27 -27.00 -11.47
N PHE A 171 6.33 -27.76 -12.56
CA PHE A 171 5.50 -28.94 -12.78
C PHE A 171 6.39 -30.17 -12.86
N VAL A 172 6.16 -31.13 -11.97
CA VAL A 172 7.03 -32.30 -11.79
C VAL A 172 6.23 -33.58 -11.99
N ARG A 173 6.69 -34.44 -12.90
CA ARG A 173 6.16 -35.79 -13.10
C ARG A 173 7.11 -36.82 -12.52
N VAL A 174 6.56 -37.74 -11.74
CA VAL A 174 7.24 -38.99 -11.39
C VAL A 174 6.64 -40.13 -12.21
N GLU A 175 7.48 -40.82 -12.99
CA GLU A 175 7.15 -42.11 -13.58
C GLU A 175 7.86 -43.24 -12.82
N ARG A 176 7.13 -44.32 -12.55
CA ARG A 176 7.62 -45.52 -11.86
C ARG A 176 7.28 -46.74 -12.69
N ASP A 177 8.30 -47.41 -13.20
CA ASP A 177 8.14 -48.63 -13.96
C ASP A 177 7.96 -49.82 -12.97
N THR A 178 6.86 -50.55 -13.11
CA THR A 178 6.50 -51.69 -12.26
C THR A 178 6.21 -52.94 -13.10
N GLN A 179 6.06 -54.11 -12.47
CA GLN A 179 5.64 -55.34 -13.16
C GLN A 179 4.25 -55.25 -13.81
N GLY A 180 3.40 -54.29 -13.39
CA GLY A 180 2.09 -54.01 -13.98
C GLY A 180 2.11 -52.94 -15.08
N GLY A 181 3.27 -52.35 -15.39
CA GLY A 181 3.43 -51.20 -16.28
C GLY A 181 3.94 -49.94 -15.55
N THR A 182 4.05 -48.84 -16.28
CA THR A 182 4.45 -47.54 -15.75
C THR A 182 3.29 -46.86 -15.02
N LEU A 183 3.46 -46.62 -13.72
CA LEU A 183 2.61 -45.68 -12.97
C LEU A 183 3.17 -44.27 -13.16
N ARG A 184 2.32 -43.25 -13.25
CA ARG A 184 2.74 -41.85 -13.31
C ARG A 184 1.85 -40.98 -12.43
N GLN A 185 2.40 -39.86 -11.96
CA GLN A 185 1.65 -38.79 -11.29
C GLN A 185 2.38 -37.46 -11.46
N ASP A 186 1.61 -36.39 -11.60
CA ASP A 186 2.10 -35.01 -11.70
C ASP A 186 1.84 -34.26 -10.39
N ILE A 187 2.65 -33.24 -10.13
CA ILE A 187 2.45 -32.31 -9.01
C ILE A 187 2.95 -30.90 -9.40
N HIS A 188 2.21 -29.88 -8.96
CA HIS A 188 2.67 -28.49 -8.94
C HIS A 188 3.43 -28.20 -7.64
N ALA A 189 4.48 -27.42 -7.72
CA ALA A 189 5.06 -26.71 -6.59
C ALA A 189 5.49 -25.31 -7.03
N ARG A 190 5.80 -24.44 -6.07
CA ARG A 190 6.40 -23.13 -6.32
C ARG A 190 7.63 -22.94 -5.44
N THR A 191 8.73 -22.45 -5.99
CA THR A 191 9.90 -22.07 -5.17
C THR A 191 9.61 -20.83 -4.35
N THR A 192 10.24 -20.70 -3.18
CA THR A 192 10.16 -19.45 -2.41
C THR A 192 10.92 -18.33 -3.11
N GLY A 193 10.61 -17.09 -2.77
CA GLY A 193 11.13 -15.90 -3.44
C GLY A 193 10.13 -14.75 -3.28
N GLY A 194 10.35 -13.65 -3.98
CA GLY A 194 9.64 -12.40 -3.72
C GLY A 194 10.39 -11.44 -2.80
N PRO A 195 9.84 -10.24 -2.55
CA PRO A 195 10.40 -9.23 -1.64
C PRO A 195 10.82 -9.83 -0.30
N ARG A 196 12.04 -9.52 0.16
CA ARG A 196 12.67 -9.97 1.42
C ARG A 196 12.61 -11.48 1.75
N ALA A 197 12.21 -12.34 0.81
CA ALA A 197 12.19 -13.78 1.02
C ALA A 197 13.59 -14.32 1.39
N THR A 198 13.62 -15.36 2.23
CA THR A 198 14.86 -16.11 2.53
C THR A 198 15.30 -16.88 1.28
N LEU A 199 16.58 -16.75 0.92
CA LEU A 199 17.15 -17.32 -0.30
C LEU A 199 18.31 -18.27 -0.01
N ASP A 200 18.44 -19.33 -0.80
CA ASP A 200 19.57 -20.27 -0.77
C ASP A 200 20.82 -19.72 -1.48
N ASN A 201 20.61 -18.80 -2.42
CA ASN A 201 21.60 -18.17 -3.28
C ASN A 201 21.13 -16.75 -3.66
N PRO A 202 21.93 -15.90 -4.35
CA PRO A 202 21.54 -14.51 -4.63
C PRO A 202 20.29 -14.30 -5.50
N VAL A 203 19.81 -15.30 -6.26
CA VAL A 203 18.62 -15.13 -7.12
C VAL A 203 17.35 -15.04 -6.28
N ARG A 204 16.67 -13.89 -6.32
CA ARG A 204 15.38 -13.65 -5.65
C ARG A 204 14.18 -13.98 -6.54
N GLU A 205 14.27 -13.60 -7.81
CA GLU A 205 13.21 -13.67 -8.82
C GLU A 205 13.83 -13.70 -10.23
N ALA A 206 13.07 -14.17 -11.23
CA ALA A 206 13.34 -13.92 -12.64
C ALA A 206 12.04 -13.67 -13.41
N HIS A 207 12.09 -12.85 -14.46
CA HIS A 207 10.92 -12.42 -15.23
C HIS A 207 11.22 -12.23 -16.71
N GLY A 208 10.29 -12.59 -17.59
CA GLY A 208 10.31 -12.09 -18.97
C GLY A 208 9.96 -10.60 -18.95
N PHE A 209 10.89 -9.73 -19.37
CA PHE A 209 10.73 -8.27 -19.41
C PHE A 209 10.40 -7.76 -20.82
N GLY A 210 10.12 -8.69 -21.74
CA GLY A 210 9.80 -8.47 -23.14
C GLY A 210 10.21 -9.69 -23.97
N PRO A 211 9.79 -9.81 -25.24
CA PRO A 211 10.08 -11.01 -26.04
C PRO A 211 11.57 -11.34 -26.16
N ARG A 212 12.43 -10.32 -26.07
CA ARG A 212 13.90 -10.41 -26.12
C ARG A 212 14.59 -9.81 -24.89
N ALA A 213 13.95 -9.86 -23.73
CA ALA A 213 14.53 -9.34 -22.50
C ALA A 213 14.20 -10.26 -21.32
N LEU A 214 15.22 -10.78 -20.65
CA LEU A 214 15.09 -11.54 -19.41
C LEU A 214 15.64 -10.69 -18.25
N GLN A 215 14.82 -10.49 -17.22
CA GLN A 215 15.24 -9.84 -15.97
C GLN A 215 15.57 -10.93 -14.94
N ILE A 216 16.74 -10.83 -14.31
CA ILE A 216 17.12 -11.61 -13.12
C ILE A 216 17.24 -10.62 -11.95
N VAL A 217 16.62 -10.91 -10.81
CA VAL A 217 16.74 -10.07 -9.61
C VAL A 217 17.72 -10.74 -8.64
N LEU A 218 18.84 -10.07 -8.38
CA LEU A 218 19.90 -10.54 -7.49
C LEU A 218 19.88 -9.75 -6.19
N ALA A 219 19.71 -10.44 -5.07
CA ALA A 219 19.79 -9.86 -3.72
C ALA A 219 21.25 -9.66 -3.31
N ASN A 220 21.60 -8.42 -2.96
CA ASN A 220 22.89 -8.00 -2.43
C ASN A 220 24.10 -8.32 -3.35
N GLY A 221 25.30 -8.15 -2.82
CA GLY A 221 26.56 -8.27 -3.55
C GLY A 221 27.01 -6.95 -4.16
N ASP A 222 27.63 -7.00 -5.34
CA ASP A 222 27.99 -5.82 -6.12
C ASP A 222 27.31 -5.85 -7.49
N GLY A 223 26.30 -5.00 -7.65
CA GLY A 223 25.61 -4.80 -8.93
C GLY A 223 26.54 -4.43 -10.09
N GLY A 224 27.68 -3.78 -9.85
CA GLY A 224 28.67 -3.49 -10.89
C GLY A 224 29.28 -4.78 -11.48
N SER A 225 29.68 -5.70 -10.61
CA SER A 225 30.16 -7.05 -10.97
C SER A 225 29.07 -7.91 -11.59
N TRP A 226 27.82 -7.81 -11.10
CA TRP A 226 26.66 -8.51 -11.71
C TRP A 226 26.38 -8.04 -13.14
N GLN A 227 26.52 -6.73 -13.41
CA GLN A 227 26.28 -6.16 -14.73
C GLN A 227 27.44 -6.40 -15.72
N SER A 228 28.69 -6.35 -15.25
CA SER A 228 29.89 -6.39 -16.11
C SER A 228 30.50 -7.78 -16.32
N GLY A 229 30.11 -8.77 -15.51
CA GLY A 229 30.56 -10.15 -15.66
C GLY A 229 29.87 -10.91 -16.79
N ALA A 230 30.40 -12.10 -17.10
CA ALA A 230 29.88 -12.95 -18.16
C ALA A 230 28.55 -13.63 -17.75
N TRP A 231 27.59 -13.62 -18.68
CA TRP A 231 26.32 -14.33 -18.59
C TRP A 231 26.16 -15.27 -19.79
N SER A 232 25.48 -16.39 -19.58
CA SER A 232 25.09 -17.32 -20.65
C SER A 232 23.76 -17.98 -20.33
N ILE A 233 22.89 -18.08 -21.34
CA ILE A 233 21.62 -18.78 -21.25
C ILE A 233 21.64 -19.94 -22.25
N HIS A 234 21.11 -21.10 -21.85
CA HIS A 234 20.87 -22.24 -22.73
C HIS A 234 19.42 -22.69 -22.62
N ARG A 235 18.82 -23.10 -23.74
CA ARG A 235 17.49 -23.72 -23.81
C ARG A 235 17.55 -25.18 -23.36
N ALA A 236 16.39 -25.80 -23.11
CA ALA A 236 16.27 -27.21 -22.71
C ALA A 236 17.00 -28.19 -23.67
N ASN A 237 17.08 -27.83 -24.96
CA ASN A 237 17.76 -28.62 -25.99
C ASN A 237 19.28 -28.37 -26.10
N GLY A 238 19.86 -27.54 -25.21
CA GLY A 238 21.28 -27.17 -25.17
C GLY A 238 21.68 -26.00 -26.08
N ALA A 239 20.81 -25.51 -26.97
CA ALA A 239 21.08 -24.34 -27.81
C ALA A 239 21.32 -23.09 -26.93
N SER A 240 22.37 -22.34 -27.25
CA SER A 240 22.69 -21.11 -26.52
C SER A 240 21.83 -19.95 -27.01
N LEU A 241 21.24 -19.22 -26.06
CA LEU A 241 20.47 -18.00 -26.27
C LEU A 241 21.45 -16.80 -26.25
N PRO A 242 21.70 -16.13 -27.39
CA PRO A 242 22.71 -15.07 -27.46
C PRO A 242 22.29 -13.84 -26.66
N ILE A 243 23.20 -13.32 -25.82
CA ILE A 243 22.98 -12.08 -25.06
C ILE A 243 23.66 -10.92 -25.80
N SER A 244 22.90 -9.86 -26.13
CA SER A 244 23.38 -8.68 -26.86
C SER A 244 23.75 -7.49 -25.97
N GLY A 245 23.33 -7.49 -24.70
CA GLY A 245 23.60 -6.41 -23.76
C GLY A 245 23.10 -6.75 -22.34
N VAL A 246 23.69 -6.09 -21.33
CA VAL A 246 23.38 -6.28 -19.91
C VAL A 246 23.22 -4.91 -19.25
N ASN A 247 22.02 -4.64 -18.74
CA ASN A 247 21.65 -3.37 -18.10
C ASN A 247 21.26 -3.61 -16.63
N ARG A 248 21.21 -2.57 -15.80
CA ARG A 248 20.97 -2.72 -14.37
C ARG A 248 20.10 -1.61 -13.78
N HIS A 249 19.13 -2.01 -12.96
CA HIS A 249 18.42 -1.17 -11.99
C HIS A 249 18.69 -1.72 -10.58
N SER A 250 19.31 -0.94 -9.70
CA SER A 250 19.55 -1.29 -8.29
C SER A 250 18.68 -0.44 -7.39
N ILE A 251 18.00 -1.06 -6.44
CA ILE A 251 17.05 -0.44 -5.51
C ILE A 251 17.32 -0.98 -4.10
N PRO A 252 17.41 -0.13 -3.06
CA PRO A 252 17.46 -0.59 -1.68
C PRO A 252 16.07 -1.07 -1.21
N VAL A 253 16.02 -2.22 -0.54
CA VAL A 253 14.80 -2.99 -0.19
C VAL A 253 14.78 -3.47 1.28
N GLY A 254 15.67 -2.92 2.09
CA GLY A 254 15.65 -3.02 3.55
C GLY A 254 16.87 -2.36 4.18
N ALA A 255 16.84 -2.17 5.50
CA ALA A 255 17.99 -1.69 6.28
C ALA A 255 18.22 -2.59 7.51
N PRO A 256 18.68 -3.84 7.34
CA PRO A 256 18.47 -4.93 8.31
C PRO A 256 19.24 -4.80 9.63
N ASP A 257 20.24 -3.92 9.78
CA ASP A 257 21.02 -3.81 11.02
C ASP A 257 20.32 -2.95 12.08
N TYR A 258 19.46 -3.58 12.89
CA TYR A 258 18.86 -3.00 14.10
C TYR A 258 18.42 -4.06 15.12
N SER A 259 18.38 -3.65 16.39
CA SER A 259 17.89 -4.44 17.53
C SER A 259 16.61 -3.84 18.11
N VAL A 260 15.69 -4.69 18.60
CA VAL A 260 14.44 -4.24 19.24
C VAL A 260 14.69 -3.84 20.70
N GLY A 261 14.50 -2.55 20.99
CA GLY A 261 14.60 -1.90 22.30
C GLY A 261 14.96 -0.42 22.17
N TYR A 262 14.45 0.41 23.10
CA TYR A 262 14.76 1.84 23.16
C TYR A 262 16.27 2.11 23.23
N GLY A 263 16.78 2.96 22.33
CA GLY A 263 18.19 3.37 22.32
C GLY A 263 19.20 2.24 22.10
N LEU A 264 18.78 1.06 21.59
CA LEU A 264 19.70 -0.01 21.20
C LEU A 264 20.43 0.30 19.88
N PRO A 265 21.58 -0.36 19.59
CA PRO A 265 22.33 -0.12 18.36
C PRO A 265 21.58 -0.50 17.07
N TYR A 266 21.83 0.29 16.03
CA TYR A 266 21.41 0.07 14.65
C TYR A 266 22.39 0.77 13.68
N SER A 267 22.27 0.47 12.39
CA SER A 267 23.08 1.09 11.34
C SER A 267 22.30 1.22 10.02
N ASP A 268 21.89 2.46 9.71
CA ASP A 268 21.25 2.80 8.43
C ASP A 268 22.25 2.80 7.24
N THR A 269 23.52 2.46 7.48
CA THR A 269 24.52 2.22 6.43
C THR A 269 24.58 0.76 5.96
N VAL A 270 23.90 -0.16 6.66
CA VAL A 270 23.76 -1.57 6.26
C VAL A 270 22.40 -1.74 5.61
N LEU A 271 22.40 -1.96 4.30
CA LEU A 271 21.20 -2.02 3.47
C LEU A 271 21.11 -3.36 2.74
N ASP A 272 19.91 -3.88 2.60
CA ASP A 272 19.59 -4.88 1.58
C ASP A 272 19.30 -4.14 0.27
N VAL A 273 19.88 -4.60 -0.84
CA VAL A 273 19.78 -3.97 -2.17
C VAL A 273 19.50 -5.04 -3.22
N ASP A 274 18.41 -4.89 -3.95
CA ASP A 274 18.08 -5.75 -5.08
C ASP A 274 18.63 -5.15 -6.38
N HIS A 275 19.42 -5.95 -7.09
CA HIS A 275 19.98 -5.64 -8.40
C HIS A 275 19.18 -6.37 -9.49
N ARG A 276 18.29 -5.65 -10.16
CA ARG A 276 17.57 -6.09 -11.36
C ARG A 276 18.52 -6.02 -12.55
N ILE A 277 18.96 -7.17 -13.05
CA ILE A 277 19.85 -7.31 -14.21
C ILE A 277 19.01 -7.68 -15.44
N TYR A 278 19.10 -6.88 -16.51
CA TYR A 278 18.32 -7.03 -17.73
C TYR A 278 19.20 -7.55 -18.87
N LEU A 279 19.05 -8.83 -19.19
CA LEU A 279 19.73 -9.54 -20.26
C LEU A 279 18.95 -9.35 -21.57
N GLN A 280 19.49 -8.57 -22.50
CA GLN A 280 18.93 -8.39 -23.85
C GLN A 280 19.31 -9.58 -24.73
N LEU A 281 18.36 -10.11 -25.49
CA LEU A 281 18.49 -11.39 -26.21
C LEU A 281 18.51 -11.19 -27.74
N GLY A 282 19.30 -12.01 -28.44
CA GLY A 282 19.37 -12.01 -29.90
C GLY A 282 18.14 -12.61 -30.59
N GLU A 283 17.39 -13.45 -29.90
CA GLU A 283 16.19 -14.15 -30.36
C GLU A 283 15.07 -14.10 -29.31
N ASP A 284 13.85 -14.47 -29.70
CA ASP A 284 12.68 -14.42 -28.83
C ASP A 284 12.65 -15.59 -27.82
N LEU A 285 12.22 -15.33 -26.58
CA LEU A 285 12.13 -16.35 -25.52
C LEU A 285 11.29 -17.57 -25.94
N GLY A 286 10.18 -17.34 -26.64
CA GLY A 286 9.16 -18.35 -26.96
C GLY A 286 7.97 -18.27 -26.01
N SER A 287 7.05 -19.24 -26.06
CA SER A 287 5.93 -19.34 -25.11
C SER A 287 6.36 -19.97 -23.78
N HIS A 288 7.21 -20.99 -23.84
CA HIS A 288 7.77 -21.71 -22.71
C HIS A 288 9.12 -22.35 -23.08
N ASP A 289 9.98 -22.60 -22.10
CA ASP A 289 11.27 -23.32 -22.22
C ASP A 289 11.79 -23.67 -20.80
N LEU A 290 12.78 -24.56 -20.67
CA LEU A 290 13.57 -24.72 -19.45
C LEU A 290 14.94 -24.06 -19.67
N LEU A 291 15.05 -22.81 -19.24
CA LEU A 291 16.22 -21.96 -19.47
C LEU A 291 17.27 -22.19 -18.39
N HIS A 292 18.42 -22.74 -18.76
CA HIS A 292 19.60 -22.80 -17.89
C HIS A 292 20.33 -21.46 -17.94
N VAL A 293 20.26 -20.68 -16.85
CA VAL A 293 20.83 -19.34 -16.73
C VAL A 293 22.07 -19.38 -15.83
N GLN A 294 23.22 -19.02 -16.41
CA GLN A 294 24.50 -18.93 -15.69
C GLN A 294 25.03 -17.50 -15.75
N GLY A 295 25.64 -17.05 -14.65
CA GLY A 295 26.10 -15.68 -14.47
C GLY A 295 27.21 -15.51 -13.44
N PRO A 296 27.61 -14.26 -13.15
CA PRO A 296 28.70 -13.96 -12.23
C PRO A 296 28.39 -14.38 -10.79
N GLY A 297 29.41 -14.56 -9.97
CA GLY A 297 29.24 -14.88 -8.54
C GLY A 297 28.74 -16.30 -8.23
N GLY A 298 28.55 -17.16 -9.22
CA GLY A 298 27.98 -18.49 -9.04
C GLY A 298 26.46 -18.54 -9.18
N VAL A 299 25.85 -17.57 -9.87
CA VAL A 299 24.48 -17.71 -10.39
C VAL A 299 24.46 -18.86 -11.39
N ASP A 300 23.76 -19.94 -11.06
CA ASP A 300 23.58 -21.13 -11.88
C ASP A 300 22.19 -21.71 -11.55
N VAL A 301 21.19 -21.41 -12.38
CA VAL A 301 19.78 -21.75 -12.12
C VAL A 301 19.03 -22.19 -13.37
N THR A 302 18.17 -23.20 -13.22
CA THR A 302 17.14 -23.57 -14.19
C THR A 302 15.87 -22.74 -13.94
N LEU A 303 15.53 -21.89 -14.90
CA LEU A 303 14.30 -21.12 -14.97
C LEU A 303 13.25 -21.87 -15.82
N PRO A 304 12.15 -22.36 -15.22
CA PRO A 304 10.96 -22.78 -15.95
C PRO A 304 10.25 -21.54 -16.51
N PHE A 305 10.63 -21.12 -17.72
CA PHE A 305 9.98 -20.01 -18.37
C PHE A 305 8.65 -20.50 -18.96
N SER A 306 7.55 -19.81 -18.63
CA SER A 306 6.29 -19.88 -19.37
C SER A 306 5.60 -18.53 -19.29
N ASP A 307 5.13 -18.03 -20.44
CA ASP A 307 4.32 -16.82 -20.55
C ASP A 307 2.89 -16.98 -19.97
N ARG A 308 2.53 -18.16 -19.44
CA ARG A 308 1.28 -18.47 -18.72
C ARG A 308 1.46 -18.55 -17.20
N TYR A 309 2.69 -18.78 -16.73
CA TYR A 309 2.99 -19.05 -15.31
C TYR A 309 3.91 -18.01 -14.66
N LEU A 310 4.92 -17.51 -15.38
CA LEU A 310 5.89 -16.56 -14.86
C LEU A 310 5.34 -15.12 -14.91
N GLU A 311 5.34 -14.44 -13.77
CA GLU A 311 4.93 -13.04 -13.68
C GLU A 311 5.89 -12.10 -14.44
N THR A 312 5.41 -10.91 -14.84
CA THR A 312 6.24 -9.86 -15.46
C THR A 312 5.99 -8.47 -14.85
N PRO A 313 7.03 -7.75 -14.39
CA PRO A 313 6.90 -6.38 -13.91
C PRO A 313 6.58 -5.34 -14.99
N VAL A 314 6.54 -5.74 -16.27
CA VAL A 314 6.11 -4.86 -17.37
C VAL A 314 4.58 -4.72 -17.44
N LEU A 315 3.82 -5.57 -16.73
CA LEU A 315 2.36 -5.60 -16.79
C LEU A 315 1.74 -5.27 -15.43
N GLN A 316 1.17 -4.06 -15.32
CA GLN A 316 0.69 -3.49 -14.06
C GLN A 316 -0.84 -3.57 -13.96
N VAL A 317 -1.33 -4.04 -12.81
CA VAL A 317 -2.74 -4.33 -12.50
C VAL A 317 -3.04 -4.00 -11.03
N ASN A 318 -4.31 -3.84 -10.69
CA ASN A 318 -4.75 -3.89 -9.29
C ASN A 318 -4.57 -5.33 -8.77
N GLN A 319 -3.68 -5.53 -7.79
CA GLN A 319 -3.25 -6.84 -7.28
C GLN A 319 -4.11 -7.38 -6.12
N VAL A 320 -5.07 -6.59 -5.62
CA VAL A 320 -6.10 -7.08 -4.68
C VAL A 320 -7.33 -7.50 -5.49
N GLY A 321 -7.80 -6.62 -6.36
CA GLY A 321 -8.84 -6.88 -7.35
C GLY A 321 -9.67 -5.64 -7.65
N TYR A 322 -10.18 -5.57 -8.88
CA TYR A 322 -11.03 -4.49 -9.34
C TYR A 322 -12.44 -4.61 -8.77
N ASN A 323 -13.06 -3.47 -8.51
CA ASN A 323 -14.44 -3.42 -8.06
C ASN A 323 -15.42 -3.84 -9.20
N PRO A 324 -16.40 -4.72 -8.95
CA PRO A 324 -17.35 -5.17 -9.98
C PRO A 324 -18.37 -4.10 -10.40
N ARG A 325 -18.57 -3.05 -9.58
CA ARG A 325 -19.47 -1.91 -9.83
C ARG A 325 -18.83 -0.84 -10.72
N ALA A 326 -17.50 -0.80 -10.79
CA ALA A 326 -16.78 0.03 -11.75
C ALA A 326 -17.02 -0.49 -13.18
N THR A 327 -17.36 0.37 -14.12
CA THR A 327 -17.45 -0.01 -15.55
C THR A 327 -16.11 0.12 -16.28
N GLU A 328 -15.13 0.79 -15.66
CA GLU A 328 -13.76 0.87 -16.14
C GLU A 328 -12.82 0.05 -15.25
N ARG A 329 -11.95 -0.72 -15.90
CA ARG A 329 -10.89 -1.54 -15.29
C ARG A 329 -9.76 -1.61 -16.30
N TRP A 330 -8.52 -1.35 -15.89
CA TRP A 330 -7.39 -1.24 -16.81
C TRP A 330 -6.18 -2.03 -16.32
N ALA A 331 -5.52 -2.74 -17.25
CA ALA A 331 -4.13 -3.14 -17.07
C ALA A 331 -3.24 -2.23 -17.91
N TYR A 332 -2.04 -1.92 -17.41
CA TYR A 332 -1.05 -1.09 -18.09
C TYR A 332 0.15 -1.93 -18.50
N LEU A 333 0.80 -1.53 -19.59
CA LEU A 333 2.14 -2.01 -19.92
C LEU A 333 3.08 -0.81 -19.98
N SER A 334 4.11 -0.85 -19.14
CA SER A 334 5.19 0.12 -19.08
C SER A 334 6.43 -0.55 -18.48
N GLY A 335 7.65 -0.06 -18.73
CA GLY A 335 8.83 -0.68 -18.16
C GLY A 335 10.13 0.07 -18.41
N TRP A 336 11.02 0.02 -17.42
CA TRP A 336 12.32 0.67 -17.42
C TRP A 336 13.43 -0.31 -17.01
N MET A 337 14.54 -0.31 -17.73
CA MET A 337 15.67 -1.25 -17.61
C MET A 337 16.88 -0.63 -16.91
N GLY A 338 16.66 0.38 -16.06
CA GLY A 338 17.73 1.16 -15.45
C GLY A 338 18.52 1.96 -16.49
N ASP A 339 19.84 1.75 -16.54
CA ASP A 339 20.70 2.36 -17.57
C ASP A 339 20.42 1.88 -19.00
N GLY A 340 19.61 0.82 -19.18
CA GLY A 340 19.08 0.39 -20.47
C GLY A 340 17.91 1.23 -21.00
N GLY A 341 17.39 2.20 -20.24
CA GLY A 341 16.26 3.05 -20.64
C GLY A 341 14.91 2.32 -20.66
N PHE A 342 13.93 2.89 -21.36
CA PHE A 342 12.56 2.35 -21.42
C PHE A 342 12.41 1.18 -22.42
N VAL A 343 11.52 0.24 -22.08
CA VAL A 343 11.21 -0.93 -22.91
C VAL A 343 10.56 -0.52 -24.22
N GLN A 344 11.02 -1.08 -25.33
CA GLN A 344 10.46 -0.83 -26.66
C GLN A 344 9.19 -1.68 -26.87
N LEU A 345 8.05 -1.22 -26.33
CA LEU A 345 6.75 -1.90 -26.43
C LEU A 345 6.27 -2.10 -27.88
N GLY A 346 6.88 -1.42 -28.86
CA GLY A 346 6.69 -1.69 -30.29
C GLY A 346 6.98 -3.12 -30.73
N ALA A 347 7.79 -3.89 -29.97
CA ALA A 347 8.09 -5.29 -30.24
C ALA A 347 7.13 -6.29 -29.55
N PHE A 348 6.21 -5.82 -28.70
CA PHE A 348 5.27 -6.67 -27.97
C PHE A 348 4.09 -7.09 -28.87
N PRO A 349 3.39 -8.19 -28.54
CA PRO A 349 2.14 -8.55 -29.21
C PRO A 349 1.13 -7.41 -29.27
N SER A 350 0.27 -7.41 -30.29
CA SER A 350 -0.87 -6.49 -30.39
C SER A 350 -2.08 -6.89 -29.55
N THR A 351 -2.06 -8.10 -28.95
CA THR A 351 -3.16 -8.61 -28.14
C THR A 351 -2.67 -9.36 -26.89
N ALA A 352 -3.53 -9.36 -25.87
CA ALA A 352 -3.40 -10.10 -24.63
C ALA A 352 -4.46 -11.21 -24.52
N GLU A 353 -4.26 -12.09 -23.55
CA GLU A 353 -5.19 -13.13 -23.12
C GLU A 353 -5.49 -12.95 -21.62
N VAL A 354 -6.69 -13.30 -21.16
CA VAL A 354 -6.99 -13.41 -19.73
C VAL A 354 -7.16 -14.88 -19.39
N LEU A 355 -6.35 -15.34 -18.45
CA LEU A 355 -6.43 -16.66 -17.85
C LEU A 355 -7.16 -16.58 -16.51
N VAL A 356 -7.81 -17.67 -16.11
CA VAL A 356 -8.23 -17.89 -14.72
C VAL A 356 -7.31 -18.94 -14.08
N GLU A 357 -7.03 -18.79 -12.80
CA GLU A 357 -6.30 -19.81 -12.05
C GLU A 357 -7.20 -21.03 -11.78
N SER A 358 -6.62 -22.22 -11.88
CA SER A 358 -7.30 -23.47 -11.52
C SER A 358 -7.36 -23.65 -9.99
N SER A 359 -8.41 -24.28 -9.50
CA SER A 359 -8.56 -24.67 -8.09
C SER A 359 -7.63 -25.81 -7.68
N ASP A 360 -7.21 -26.64 -8.64
CA ASP A 360 -6.02 -27.50 -8.52
C ASP A 360 -4.89 -26.89 -9.35
N ALA A 361 -3.82 -26.44 -8.69
CA ALA A 361 -2.68 -25.80 -9.33
C ALA A 361 -1.87 -26.73 -10.25
N ALA A 362 -2.06 -28.05 -10.16
CA ALA A 362 -1.45 -29.02 -11.09
C ALA A 362 -2.19 -29.10 -12.45
N LEU A 363 -3.32 -28.39 -12.62
CA LEU A 363 -4.07 -28.34 -13.88
C LEU A 363 -3.81 -27.02 -14.66
N PRO A 364 -3.91 -27.04 -16.00
CA PRO A 364 -3.69 -25.85 -16.82
C PRO A 364 -4.63 -24.68 -16.49
N ARG A 365 -4.08 -23.46 -16.38
CA ARG A 365 -4.86 -22.20 -16.34
C ARG A 365 -5.62 -21.98 -17.67
N PRO A 366 -6.96 -22.08 -17.73
CA PRO A 366 -7.68 -21.94 -18.99
C PRO A 366 -7.90 -20.48 -19.38
N SER A 367 -8.08 -20.26 -20.68
CA SER A 367 -8.43 -18.95 -21.27
C SER A 367 -9.89 -18.62 -20.95
N VAL A 368 -10.17 -17.41 -20.44
CA VAL A 368 -11.53 -16.87 -20.28
C VAL A 368 -11.84 -15.74 -21.27
N ILE A 369 -10.82 -14.99 -21.70
CA ILE A 369 -10.92 -14.01 -22.79
C ILE A 369 -9.65 -14.09 -23.63
N SER A 370 -9.79 -14.17 -24.95
CA SER A 370 -8.65 -14.19 -25.88
C SER A 370 -8.71 -13.00 -26.84
N ASN A 371 -7.54 -12.49 -27.26
CA ASN A 371 -7.40 -11.39 -28.23
C ASN A 371 -7.86 -10.01 -27.73
N LEU A 372 -7.70 -9.69 -26.43
CA LEU A 372 -7.91 -8.32 -25.94
C LEU A 372 -6.88 -7.37 -26.57
N PRO A 373 -7.27 -6.23 -27.18
CA PRO A 373 -6.31 -5.31 -27.79
C PRO A 373 -5.34 -4.68 -26.78
N ILE A 374 -4.04 -4.72 -27.08
CA ILE A 374 -3.02 -3.92 -26.39
C ILE A 374 -2.88 -2.61 -27.17
N THR A 375 -3.32 -1.50 -26.57
CA THR A 375 -3.44 -0.19 -27.26
C THR A 375 -2.49 0.86 -26.69
N LEU A 376 -2.02 1.79 -27.53
CA LEU A 376 -1.20 2.92 -27.07
C LEU A 376 -2.03 3.84 -26.16
N ARG A 377 -1.55 4.09 -24.93
CA ARG A 377 -2.14 5.03 -23.98
C ARG A 377 -1.37 6.35 -23.97
N ALA A 378 -0.04 6.31 -23.94
CA ALA A 378 0.83 7.47 -24.07
C ALA A 378 2.12 7.09 -24.81
N ALA A 379 2.55 7.91 -25.77
CA ALA A 379 3.84 7.73 -26.47
C ALA A 379 5.04 8.11 -25.59
N LEU A 380 4.82 9.00 -24.63
CA LEU A 380 5.73 9.32 -23.53
C LEU A 380 4.88 9.73 -22.32
N ASP A 381 5.11 9.09 -21.18
CA ASP A 381 4.54 9.42 -19.88
C ASP A 381 5.69 9.74 -18.91
N GLN A 382 5.54 10.78 -18.08
CA GLN A 382 6.63 11.23 -17.22
C GLN A 382 6.89 10.26 -16.06
N ASP A 383 5.83 9.79 -15.39
CA ASP A 383 5.95 8.96 -14.19
C ASP A 383 6.58 7.59 -14.50
N SER A 384 6.33 7.01 -15.68
CA SER A 384 6.99 5.78 -16.16
C SER A 384 8.23 6.01 -17.03
N GLY A 385 8.45 7.23 -17.54
CA GLY A 385 9.63 7.62 -18.31
C GLY A 385 9.71 7.04 -19.74
N GLY A 386 8.60 6.58 -20.31
CA GLY A 386 8.59 5.92 -21.62
C GLY A 386 7.19 5.77 -22.23
N GLU A 387 7.06 4.85 -23.19
CA GLU A 387 5.78 4.48 -23.79
C GLU A 387 4.92 3.70 -22.77
N VAL A 388 3.62 4.03 -22.70
CA VAL A 388 2.63 3.27 -21.93
C VAL A 388 1.55 2.74 -22.85
N ARG A 389 1.25 1.45 -22.74
CA ARG A 389 0.09 0.81 -23.36
C ARG A 389 -0.94 0.41 -22.31
N GLN A 390 -2.14 0.10 -22.76
CA GLN A 390 -3.24 -0.33 -21.90
C GLN A 390 -4.02 -1.49 -22.52
N ILE A 391 -4.65 -2.27 -21.65
CA ILE A 391 -5.67 -3.29 -21.96
C ILE A 391 -6.94 -2.91 -21.20
N ASP A 392 -8.07 -2.90 -21.90
CA ASP A 392 -9.40 -2.71 -21.33
C ASP A 392 -9.90 -4.03 -20.71
N LEU A 393 -10.21 -4.00 -19.39
CA LEU A 393 -10.73 -5.13 -18.62
C LEU A 393 -12.19 -4.93 -18.17
N SER A 394 -12.91 -3.94 -18.71
CA SER A 394 -14.35 -3.72 -18.45
C SER A 394 -15.21 -4.96 -18.70
N THR A 395 -14.82 -5.77 -19.69
CA THR A 395 -15.49 -7.01 -20.10
C THR A 395 -15.14 -8.24 -19.25
N LEU A 396 -14.20 -8.14 -18.30
CA LEU A 396 -13.81 -9.23 -17.41
C LEU A 396 -14.95 -9.57 -16.42
N PRO A 397 -15.52 -10.79 -16.45
CA PRO A 397 -16.66 -11.14 -15.59
C PRO A 397 -16.31 -11.12 -14.09
N ALA A 398 -17.23 -10.57 -13.30
CA ALA A 398 -17.18 -10.61 -11.84
C ALA A 398 -17.37 -12.04 -11.31
N SER A 399 -16.55 -12.43 -10.32
CA SER A 399 -16.62 -13.73 -9.65
C SER A 399 -15.82 -13.72 -8.34
N GLU A 400 -16.49 -13.96 -7.22
CA GLU A 400 -15.92 -13.94 -5.86
C GLU A 400 -14.90 -15.05 -5.56
N GLY A 401 -14.71 -15.99 -6.48
CA GLY A 401 -13.77 -17.11 -6.35
C GLY A 401 -12.79 -17.25 -7.52
N ALA A 402 -12.80 -16.34 -8.50
CA ALA A 402 -11.89 -16.39 -9.64
C ALA A 402 -10.71 -15.43 -9.43
N ARG A 403 -9.49 -15.99 -9.42
CA ARG A 403 -8.26 -15.20 -9.60
C ARG A 403 -7.87 -15.22 -11.07
N TYR A 404 -7.66 -14.04 -11.65
CA TYR A 404 -7.31 -13.84 -13.04
C TYR A 404 -5.83 -13.48 -13.21
N ARG A 405 -5.30 -13.82 -14.38
CA ARG A 405 -3.95 -13.47 -14.84
C ARG A 405 -4.05 -12.91 -16.25
N ILE A 406 -3.60 -11.68 -16.46
CA ILE A 406 -3.52 -11.10 -17.81
C ILE A 406 -2.19 -11.59 -18.39
N ARG A 407 -2.23 -12.21 -19.57
CA ARG A 407 -1.08 -12.80 -20.28
C ARG A 407 -0.72 -11.94 -21.49
N VAL A 408 0.58 -11.63 -21.61
CA VAL A 408 1.18 -11.09 -22.84
C VAL A 408 2.04 -12.21 -23.44
N PRO A 409 1.65 -12.78 -24.60
CA PRO A 409 2.38 -13.89 -25.22
C PRO A 409 3.86 -13.56 -25.47
N GLY A 410 4.74 -14.52 -25.18
CA GLY A 410 6.19 -14.35 -25.27
C GLY A 410 6.82 -13.46 -24.19
N VAL A 411 6.07 -13.04 -23.16
CA VAL A 411 6.56 -12.13 -22.11
C VAL A 411 6.27 -12.68 -20.70
N GLY A 412 5.01 -12.93 -20.36
CA GLY A 412 4.62 -13.31 -18.99
C GLY A 412 3.16 -13.00 -18.64
N VAL A 413 2.82 -13.25 -17.38
CA VAL A 413 1.52 -12.90 -16.78
C VAL A 413 1.62 -11.74 -15.78
N SER A 414 0.47 -11.13 -15.48
CA SER A 414 0.35 -10.21 -14.34
C SER A 414 0.50 -10.95 -13.01
N TRP A 415 0.67 -10.21 -11.92
CA TRP A 415 0.28 -10.69 -10.59
C TRP A 415 -1.23 -11.04 -10.56
N PRO A 416 -1.68 -11.89 -9.62
CA PRO A 416 -3.09 -12.26 -9.55
C PRO A 416 -3.94 -11.02 -9.29
N THR A 417 -5.10 -10.98 -9.94
CA THR A 417 -6.14 -9.97 -9.74
C THR A 417 -7.50 -10.66 -9.68
N ALA A 418 -8.56 -9.92 -9.36
CA ALA A 418 -9.93 -10.40 -9.30
C ALA A 418 -10.89 -9.32 -9.82
N VAL A 419 -12.15 -9.68 -10.04
CA VAL A 419 -13.25 -8.72 -10.20
C VAL A 419 -14.34 -9.17 -9.22
N SER A 420 -14.40 -8.55 -8.05
CA SER A 420 -15.01 -9.17 -6.87
C SER A 420 -15.36 -8.14 -5.78
N GLU A 421 -16.53 -8.30 -5.16
CA GLU A 421 -16.93 -7.53 -3.97
C GLU A 421 -16.03 -7.90 -2.77
N LYS A 422 -15.68 -9.19 -2.59
CA LYS A 422 -14.73 -9.69 -1.59
C LYS A 422 -13.35 -9.03 -1.73
N ALA A 423 -12.88 -8.80 -2.96
CA ALA A 423 -11.61 -8.12 -3.23
C ALA A 423 -11.65 -6.64 -2.82
N ALA A 424 -12.70 -5.91 -3.19
CA ALA A 424 -12.90 -4.53 -2.73
C ALA A 424 -13.02 -4.45 -1.19
N PHE A 425 -13.74 -5.41 -0.59
CA PHE A 425 -13.87 -5.51 0.87
C PHE A 425 -12.55 -5.85 1.57
N LYS A 426 -11.67 -6.67 0.96
CA LYS A 426 -10.33 -6.98 1.52
C LYS A 426 -9.49 -5.71 1.68
N ALA A 427 -9.51 -4.81 0.70
CA ALA A 427 -8.79 -3.54 0.77
C ALA A 427 -9.30 -2.68 1.94
N PHE A 428 -10.61 -2.47 2.04
CA PHE A 428 -11.23 -1.76 3.17
C PHE A 428 -10.94 -2.43 4.52
N TYR A 429 -11.18 -3.75 4.64
CA TYR A 429 -10.99 -4.50 5.89
C TYR A 429 -9.55 -4.39 6.37
N VAL A 430 -8.56 -4.58 5.49
CA VAL A 430 -7.15 -4.50 5.89
C VAL A 430 -6.74 -3.07 6.25
N VAL A 431 -7.08 -2.06 5.44
CA VAL A 431 -6.63 -0.67 5.67
C VAL A 431 -7.35 -0.02 6.86
N SER A 432 -8.66 -0.23 7.02
CA SER A 432 -9.41 0.25 8.19
C SER A 432 -8.92 -0.40 9.49
N ARG A 433 -8.53 -1.67 9.44
CA ARG A 433 -7.85 -2.34 10.56
C ARG A 433 -6.41 -1.87 10.79
N GLY A 434 -5.78 -1.25 9.79
CA GLY A 434 -4.54 -0.51 9.99
C GLY A 434 -4.73 0.65 10.96
N VAL A 435 -5.83 1.40 10.83
CA VAL A 435 -6.19 2.50 11.77
C VAL A 435 -6.37 1.98 13.19
N PHE A 436 -7.04 0.83 13.37
CA PHE A 436 -7.18 0.15 14.66
C PHE A 436 -5.84 -0.15 15.37
N HIS A 437 -4.79 -0.53 14.63
CA HIS A 437 -3.48 -0.81 15.24
C HIS A 437 -2.76 0.45 15.73
N ASN A 438 -3.08 1.61 15.14
CA ASN A 438 -2.54 2.92 15.49
C ASN A 438 -3.33 3.59 16.64
N ARG A 439 -4.28 2.90 17.30
CA ARG A 439 -5.02 3.44 18.44
C ARG A 439 -4.10 3.77 19.62
N TRP A 440 -4.15 5.01 20.08
CA TRP A 440 -3.48 5.47 21.30
C TRP A 440 -4.16 4.91 22.55
N GLY A 441 -3.42 4.19 23.39
CA GLY A 441 -3.87 3.70 24.69
C GLY A 441 -4.81 2.50 24.67
N ALA A 442 -4.92 1.82 23.52
CA ALA A 442 -5.68 0.58 23.34
C ALA A 442 -4.85 -0.65 23.71
N ASP A 443 -5.51 -1.64 24.34
CA ASP A 443 -4.99 -3.01 24.43
C ASP A 443 -5.39 -3.76 23.15
N ILE A 444 -4.41 -4.36 22.46
CA ILE A 444 -4.58 -5.13 21.23
C ILE A 444 -4.34 -6.60 21.59
N GLY A 445 -5.41 -7.32 21.91
CA GLY A 445 -5.38 -8.72 22.33
C GLY A 445 -5.34 -9.72 21.18
N ALA A 446 -4.99 -10.98 21.51
CA ALA A 446 -4.88 -12.08 20.53
C ALA A 446 -6.21 -12.46 19.84
N GLY A 447 -7.34 -12.06 20.42
CA GLY A 447 -8.67 -12.20 19.79
C GLY A 447 -8.96 -11.13 18.74
N GLN A 448 -8.30 -9.96 18.81
CA GLN A 448 -8.40 -8.92 17.79
C GLN A 448 -7.26 -8.99 16.77
N SER A 449 -6.02 -9.34 17.14
CA SER A 449 -4.89 -9.33 16.18
C SER A 449 -3.81 -10.39 16.41
N ASN A 450 -3.06 -10.69 15.35
CA ASN A 450 -1.78 -11.41 15.41
C ASN A 450 -0.64 -10.50 15.96
N TRP A 451 -0.81 -9.18 15.89
CA TRP A 451 0.14 -8.14 16.28
C TRP A 451 -0.26 -7.54 17.64
N THR A 452 -0.13 -8.35 18.70
CA THR A 452 -0.68 -8.04 20.02
C THR A 452 0.20 -7.11 20.84
N ARG A 453 -0.37 -5.99 21.31
CA ARG A 453 0.32 -4.96 22.11
C ARG A 453 -0.51 -4.58 23.35
N PRO A 454 0.10 -4.51 24.55
CA PRO A 454 -0.54 -3.88 25.71
C PRO A 454 -0.89 -2.40 25.46
N ALA A 455 -1.76 -1.84 26.30
CA ALA A 455 -2.04 -0.41 26.27
C ALA A 455 -0.81 0.47 26.55
N ASP A 456 -0.65 1.49 25.71
CA ASP A 456 0.40 2.51 25.73
C ASP A 456 -0.09 3.84 26.33
N HIS A 457 0.82 4.78 26.64
CA HIS A 457 0.59 6.22 26.88
C HIS A 457 -0.67 6.70 27.65
N GLN A 458 -1.34 5.87 28.46
CA GLN A 458 -2.68 6.14 29.00
C GLN A 458 -2.77 7.34 29.97
N SER A 459 -1.62 7.85 30.43
CA SER A 459 -1.50 9.01 31.31
C SER A 459 -0.50 9.99 30.72
N ILE A 460 -0.95 11.22 30.46
CA ILE A 460 -0.13 12.34 29.98
C ILE A 460 -0.14 13.49 30.99
N PHE A 461 0.75 14.45 30.79
CA PHE A 461 0.84 15.67 31.59
C PHE A 461 0.20 16.86 30.86
N THR A 462 -0.04 17.95 31.58
CA THR A 462 -0.53 19.20 30.99
C THR A 462 0.65 20.07 30.54
N GLY A 463 0.58 20.52 29.28
CA GLY A 463 1.49 21.47 28.67
C GLY A 463 0.73 22.57 27.91
N GLU A 464 1.44 23.64 27.53
CA GLU A 464 0.86 24.85 26.94
C GLU A 464 1.66 25.38 25.73
N ILE A 465 2.37 24.51 25.01
CA ILE A 465 2.96 24.86 23.69
C ILE A 465 1.83 25.08 22.68
N GLN A 466 1.88 26.19 21.94
CA GLN A 466 0.86 26.55 20.93
C GLN A 466 1.17 26.02 19.53
N ASP A 467 2.45 25.96 19.16
CA ASP A 467 2.88 25.44 17.87
C ASP A 467 3.03 23.91 17.96
N ALA A 468 2.32 23.17 17.11
CA ALA A 468 2.37 21.71 17.13
C ALA A 468 3.67 21.14 16.53
N GLU A 469 4.54 21.97 15.95
CA GLU A 469 5.89 21.62 15.50
C GLU A 469 6.95 21.83 16.61
N GLU A 470 6.62 22.51 17.72
CA GLU A 470 7.54 22.73 18.85
C GLU A 470 7.54 21.55 19.85
N TYR A 471 8.75 21.16 20.29
CA TYR A 471 8.95 20.15 21.33
C TYR A 471 9.03 20.74 22.74
N TYR A 472 8.62 19.96 23.73
CA TYR A 472 8.96 20.22 25.13
C TYR A 472 10.46 20.05 25.41
N THR A 473 10.91 20.41 26.62
CA THR A 473 12.27 20.09 27.08
C THR A 473 12.28 18.76 27.84
N GLU A 474 13.40 18.03 27.81
CA GLU A 474 13.60 16.80 28.64
C GLU A 474 13.35 17.07 30.14
N SER A 475 13.58 18.31 30.59
CA SER A 475 13.32 18.76 31.96
C SER A 475 11.92 19.32 32.22
N GLN A 476 10.95 19.14 31.32
CA GLN A 476 9.60 19.67 31.45
C GLN A 476 8.91 19.17 32.74
N PRO A 477 8.28 20.05 33.54
CA PRO A 477 7.62 19.61 34.78
C PRO A 477 6.38 18.74 34.54
N LYS A 478 6.46 17.48 35.00
CA LYS A 478 5.36 16.49 35.04
C LYS A 478 4.21 16.94 35.96
N THR A 479 3.37 17.84 35.46
CA THR A 479 2.28 18.49 36.20
C THR A 479 0.95 18.35 35.46
N GLY A 480 -0.18 18.48 36.18
CA GLY A 480 -1.51 18.32 35.57
C GLY A 480 -1.70 16.97 34.89
N ALA A 481 -1.32 15.88 35.57
CA ALA A 481 -1.47 14.51 35.06
C ALA A 481 -2.95 14.19 34.78
N ARG A 482 -3.25 13.62 33.62
CA ARG A 482 -4.59 13.30 33.13
C ARG A 482 -4.58 12.02 32.30
N THR A 483 -5.71 11.34 32.21
CA THR A 483 -5.89 10.21 31.28
C THR A 483 -6.02 10.72 29.84
N LEU A 484 -5.44 9.97 28.89
CA LEU A 484 -5.76 10.05 27.46
C LEU A 484 -5.81 8.63 26.90
N ILE A 485 -7.01 8.16 26.57
CA ILE A 485 -7.29 6.86 25.93
C ILE A 485 -8.28 7.13 24.79
N GLY A 486 -7.87 6.94 23.54
CA GLY A 486 -8.61 7.48 22.39
C GLY A 486 -7.74 8.39 21.52
N GLY A 487 -8.14 8.55 20.26
CA GLY A 487 -7.24 9.08 19.23
C GLY A 487 -6.19 8.05 18.78
N TYR A 488 -5.22 8.52 18.02
CA TYR A 488 -4.30 7.69 17.24
C TYR A 488 -2.86 8.20 17.33
N HIS A 489 -1.90 7.29 17.17
CA HIS A 489 -0.51 7.61 16.83
C HIS A 489 -0.46 8.26 15.45
N ASP A 490 0.32 9.33 15.28
CA ASP A 490 0.33 10.13 14.05
C ASP A 490 0.85 9.35 12.84
N ALA A 491 1.98 8.67 12.99
CA ALA A 491 2.84 8.31 11.86
C ALA A 491 3.63 7.01 12.13
N GLY A 492 4.92 7.00 11.80
CA GLY A 492 5.84 5.99 12.29
C GLY A 492 6.12 6.09 13.79
N ASP A 493 5.86 7.26 14.39
CA ASP A 493 5.94 7.58 15.81
C ASP A 493 4.56 7.75 16.47
N TYR A 494 4.53 8.17 17.73
CA TYR A 494 3.36 8.04 18.60
C TYR A 494 2.60 9.34 18.91
N ASP A 495 3.02 10.50 18.41
CA ASP A 495 2.39 11.80 18.73
C ASP A 495 0.88 11.86 18.40
N GLN A 496 0.12 12.76 19.06
CA GLN A 496 -1.23 13.18 18.58
C GLN A 496 -1.18 14.62 18.07
N ARG A 497 -1.49 14.83 16.78
CA ARG A 497 -1.37 16.14 16.11
C ARG A 497 -2.72 16.86 15.96
N PRO A 498 -2.75 18.20 15.80
CA PRO A 498 -3.98 18.98 15.64
C PRO A 498 -4.86 18.56 14.46
N MET A 499 -4.30 17.85 13.48
CA MET A 499 -4.94 17.35 12.27
C MET A 499 -5.86 16.16 12.53
N HIS A 500 -5.63 15.41 13.61
CA HIS A 500 -6.31 14.13 13.91
C HIS A 500 -7.83 14.25 14.10
N THR A 501 -8.42 15.45 14.05
CA THR A 501 -9.88 15.59 13.94
C THR A 501 -10.39 14.92 12.67
N VAL A 502 -9.66 15.06 11.56
CA VAL A 502 -10.08 14.58 10.23
C VAL A 502 -10.19 13.04 10.18
N VAL A 503 -9.47 12.31 11.05
CA VAL A 503 -9.57 10.84 11.14
C VAL A 503 -10.99 10.41 11.55
N ALA A 504 -11.55 11.04 12.58
CA ALA A 504 -12.93 10.74 13.01
C ALA A 504 -13.97 11.33 12.04
N GLU A 505 -13.68 12.47 11.43
CA GLU A 505 -14.51 13.15 10.42
C GLU A 505 -14.75 12.23 9.20
N LEU A 506 -13.68 11.70 8.61
CA LEU A 506 -13.73 10.83 7.43
C LEU A 506 -14.28 9.42 7.74
N LEU A 507 -14.01 8.85 8.92
CA LEU A 507 -14.65 7.58 9.32
C LEU A 507 -16.16 7.73 9.53
N MET A 508 -16.62 8.86 10.08
CA MET A 508 -18.05 9.19 10.15
C MET A 508 -18.65 9.45 8.77
N ARG A 509 -17.91 10.11 7.88
CA ARG A 509 -18.33 10.42 6.51
C ARG A 509 -18.47 9.17 5.65
N ALA A 510 -17.51 8.24 5.75
CA ALA A 510 -17.57 6.91 5.14
C ALA A 510 -18.87 6.19 5.50
N TYR A 511 -19.25 6.21 6.80
CA TYR A 511 -20.55 5.68 7.24
C TYR A 511 -21.74 6.47 6.67
N GLU A 512 -21.71 7.80 6.70
CA GLU A 512 -22.82 8.64 6.21
C GLU A 512 -23.09 8.53 4.71
N LEU A 513 -22.05 8.28 3.92
CA LEU A 513 -22.15 8.07 2.48
C LEU A 513 -23.06 6.89 2.17
N HIS A 514 -22.78 5.71 2.75
CA HIS A 514 -23.52 4.48 2.52
C HIS A 514 -23.75 3.67 3.83
N PRO A 515 -24.66 4.09 4.72
CA PRO A 515 -24.88 3.42 6.02
C PRO A 515 -25.20 1.91 5.91
N ASP A 516 -25.86 1.50 4.82
CA ASP A 516 -26.17 0.09 4.55
C ASP A 516 -24.96 -0.74 4.10
N SER A 517 -23.77 -0.17 3.89
CA SER A 517 -22.52 -0.92 3.66
C SER A 517 -21.85 -1.39 4.95
N PHE A 518 -22.25 -0.86 6.11
CA PHE A 518 -21.59 -1.11 7.39
C PHE A 518 -22.45 -1.91 8.37
N ALA A 519 -21.79 -2.68 9.22
CA ALA A 519 -22.42 -3.55 10.21
C ALA A 519 -21.53 -3.70 11.45
N ASP A 520 -22.16 -4.16 12.54
CA ASP A 520 -21.47 -4.65 13.74
C ASP A 520 -20.72 -5.96 13.41
N ASN A 521 -19.52 -6.15 13.96
CA ASN A 521 -18.57 -7.25 13.73
C ASN A 521 -17.80 -7.21 12.40
N GLN A 522 -17.89 -6.11 11.65
CA GLN A 522 -17.28 -6.00 10.30
C GLN A 522 -15.74 -5.90 10.31
N GLN A 523 -15.12 -5.41 11.38
CA GLN A 523 -13.67 -5.11 11.46
C GLN A 523 -12.93 -5.87 12.57
N THR A 524 -13.61 -6.65 13.42
CA THR A 524 -12.95 -7.48 14.45
C THR A 524 -12.14 -6.66 15.49
N ILE A 525 -12.74 -5.56 15.94
CA ILE A 525 -12.21 -4.61 16.92
C ILE A 525 -12.71 -4.95 18.34
N PRO A 526 -12.18 -4.35 19.43
CA PRO A 526 -12.64 -4.61 20.80
C PRO A 526 -14.12 -4.30 21.05
N GLU A 527 -14.70 -3.43 20.24
CA GLU A 527 -16.10 -3.00 20.32
C GLU A 527 -17.07 -3.92 19.57
N SER A 528 -16.59 -4.77 18.64
CA SER A 528 -17.41 -5.70 17.85
C SER A 528 -18.30 -6.59 18.73
N GLY A 529 -19.59 -6.61 18.43
CA GLY A 529 -20.65 -7.31 19.17
C GLY A 529 -21.50 -6.41 20.07
N ASN A 530 -21.34 -5.08 19.99
CA ASN A 530 -22.05 -4.12 20.84
C ASN A 530 -23.36 -3.56 20.24
N GLY A 531 -23.66 -3.84 18.96
CA GLY A 531 -24.82 -3.32 18.22
C GLY A 531 -24.63 -1.99 17.48
N ILE A 532 -23.41 -1.45 17.44
CA ILE A 532 -22.98 -0.28 16.66
C ILE A 532 -22.16 -0.81 15.45
N PRO A 533 -22.22 -0.18 14.26
CA PRO A 533 -21.33 -0.54 13.16
C PRO A 533 -19.86 -0.24 13.49
N ASP A 534 -18.95 -1.20 13.28
CA ASP A 534 -17.55 -1.10 13.73
C ASP A 534 -16.85 0.20 13.29
N ILE A 535 -17.15 0.70 12.08
CA ILE A 535 -16.56 1.94 11.55
C ILE A 535 -16.95 3.19 12.36
N LEU A 536 -18.15 3.18 12.96
CA LEU A 536 -18.57 4.22 13.89
C LEU A 536 -17.93 4.07 15.26
N ASP A 537 -17.62 2.85 15.72
CA ASP A 537 -16.85 2.67 16.96
C ASP A 537 -15.40 3.11 16.80
N GLU A 538 -14.76 2.84 15.66
CA GLU A 538 -13.44 3.39 15.32
C GLU A 538 -13.49 4.93 15.24
N ALA A 539 -14.54 5.50 14.62
CA ALA A 539 -14.74 6.95 14.65
C ALA A 539 -14.95 7.50 16.08
N LEU A 540 -15.72 6.81 16.91
CA LEU A 540 -15.97 7.16 18.32
C LEU A 540 -14.73 7.01 19.20
N TRP A 541 -13.80 6.12 18.86
CA TRP A 541 -12.47 6.03 19.48
C TRP A 541 -11.63 7.27 19.17
N GLY A 542 -11.65 7.75 17.92
CA GLY A 542 -11.06 9.03 17.53
C GLY A 542 -11.67 10.21 18.29
N VAL A 543 -13.00 10.24 18.44
CA VAL A 543 -13.72 11.25 19.23
C VAL A 543 -13.35 11.22 20.73
N ALA A 544 -13.12 10.03 21.30
CA ALA A 544 -12.82 9.87 22.72
C ALA A 544 -11.53 10.58 23.17
N GLY A 545 -10.53 10.70 22.29
CA GLY A 545 -9.32 11.49 22.57
C GLY A 545 -9.65 12.97 22.77
N TRP A 546 -10.38 13.57 21.82
CA TRP A 546 -10.82 14.97 21.88
C TRP A 546 -11.70 15.28 23.09
N GLU A 547 -12.52 14.32 23.53
CA GLU A 547 -13.32 14.42 24.74
C GLU A 547 -12.50 14.53 26.04
N GLN A 548 -11.32 13.93 26.09
CA GLN A 548 -10.38 13.99 27.22
C GLN A 548 -9.43 15.21 27.13
N LEU A 549 -9.26 15.75 25.93
CA LEU A 549 -8.56 17.02 25.67
C LEU A 549 -9.46 18.26 25.86
N GLN A 550 -10.77 18.09 26.08
CA GLN A 550 -11.71 19.17 26.40
C GLN A 550 -11.63 19.58 27.88
N GLU A 551 -11.44 20.88 28.14
CA GLU A 551 -11.47 21.49 29.48
C GLU A 551 -12.89 21.90 29.92
N SER A 552 -13.05 22.21 31.21
CA SER A 552 -14.34 22.56 31.83
C SER A 552 -14.99 23.86 31.35
N ASP A 553 -14.29 24.68 30.57
CA ASP A 553 -14.84 25.87 29.89
C ASP A 553 -15.18 25.60 28.41
N GLY A 554 -15.11 24.34 27.97
CA GLY A 554 -15.40 23.88 26.62
C GLY A 554 -14.20 23.84 25.68
N GLY A 555 -13.09 24.51 26.02
CA GLY A 555 -11.91 24.61 25.15
C GLY A 555 -11.13 23.31 25.03
N VAL A 556 -10.76 22.94 23.80
CA VAL A 556 -10.06 21.68 23.48
C VAL A 556 -8.57 21.94 23.23
N ARG A 557 -7.74 21.05 23.77
CA ARG A 557 -6.28 21.03 23.59
C ARG A 557 -5.88 20.37 22.27
N GLN A 558 -4.79 20.84 21.65
CA GLN A 558 -4.46 20.53 20.26
C GLN A 558 -3.85 19.14 19.98
N GLY A 559 -3.93 18.20 20.94
CA GLY A 559 -3.26 16.91 20.87
C GLY A 559 -2.20 16.74 21.98
N ALA A 560 -1.23 15.87 21.75
CA ALA A 560 -0.18 15.50 22.70
C ALA A 560 1.19 15.36 22.00
N GLN A 561 2.22 15.92 22.62
CA GLN A 561 3.58 16.01 22.10
C GLN A 561 4.59 15.74 23.22
N SER A 562 5.73 15.15 22.86
CA SER A 562 6.86 14.82 23.72
C SER A 562 7.92 15.95 23.72
N TRP A 563 9.10 15.68 24.27
CA TRP A 563 10.29 16.52 24.15
C TRP A 563 11.14 16.19 22.91
N ARG A 564 10.77 15.15 22.17
CA ARG A 564 11.30 14.71 20.85
C ARG A 564 10.52 13.50 20.35
N HIS A 565 10.67 13.16 19.08
CA HIS A 565 10.31 11.83 18.57
C HIS A 565 11.09 10.68 19.25
N PRO A 566 10.49 9.47 19.31
CA PRO A 566 11.14 8.17 19.54
C PRO A 566 12.51 7.94 18.86
N TRP A 567 13.31 6.99 19.38
CA TRP A 567 14.58 6.59 18.75
C TRP A 567 15.01 5.13 18.99
N GLY A 568 15.45 4.44 17.94
CA GLY A 568 15.54 2.98 17.93
C GLY A 568 14.17 2.36 17.64
N PHE A 569 14.00 1.07 17.92
CA PHE A 569 12.86 0.28 17.43
C PHE A 569 12.22 -0.49 18.58
N TYR A 570 10.98 -0.18 18.92
CA TYR A 570 10.26 -0.78 20.05
C TYR A 570 8.75 -0.65 19.84
N HIS A 571 7.96 -1.23 20.74
CA HIS A 571 6.49 -1.15 20.71
C HIS A 571 6.00 0.05 21.52
N ALA A 572 4.89 0.69 21.13
CA ALA A 572 4.35 1.89 21.78
C ALA A 572 4.22 1.76 23.31
N ASN A 573 3.80 0.58 23.80
CA ASN A 573 3.63 0.31 25.23
C ASN A 573 4.95 0.21 26.03
N THR A 574 6.09 0.36 25.36
CA THR A 574 7.44 0.34 25.93
C THR A 574 8.21 1.63 25.70
N ASP A 575 7.57 2.68 25.16
CA ASP A 575 8.16 4.01 25.04
C ASP A 575 8.41 4.62 26.43
N PRO A 576 9.64 5.07 26.76
CA PRO A 576 9.92 5.74 28.03
C PRO A 576 9.78 7.27 27.94
N LEU A 577 9.22 7.82 26.86
CA LEU A 577 8.99 9.25 26.71
C LEU A 577 7.78 9.73 27.52
N ASP A 578 7.87 10.97 28.02
CA ASP A 578 6.77 11.63 28.71
C ASP A 578 6.02 12.55 27.74
N TYR A 579 4.71 12.29 27.60
CA TYR A 579 3.83 13.06 26.75
C TYR A 579 3.10 14.17 27.51
N TYR A 580 2.95 15.33 26.85
CA TYR A 580 2.30 16.52 27.37
C TYR A 580 1.23 16.99 26.39
N THR A 581 0.09 17.46 26.89
CA THR A 581 -0.89 18.12 26.02
C THR A 581 -0.28 19.34 25.35
N LEU A 582 -0.66 19.64 24.13
CA LEU A 582 -0.51 20.98 23.58
C LEU A 582 -1.48 21.97 24.27
N ALA A 583 -1.30 23.26 24.01
CA ALA A 583 -2.19 24.32 24.47
C ALA A 583 -3.64 24.12 23.96
N ARG A 584 -4.58 24.90 24.51
CA ARG A 584 -5.92 25.04 23.93
C ARG A 584 -5.91 25.95 22.70
N SER A 585 -6.70 25.61 21.69
CA SER A 585 -6.88 26.42 20.48
C SER A 585 -8.35 26.57 20.14
N ALA A 586 -8.76 27.79 19.80
CA ALA A 586 -10.14 28.07 19.36
C ALA A 586 -10.49 27.28 18.07
N ASP A 587 -9.50 27.06 17.20
CA ASP A 587 -9.67 26.40 15.90
C ASP A 587 -9.85 24.89 16.02
N VAL A 588 -9.01 24.22 16.83
CA VAL A 588 -9.23 22.81 17.19
C VAL A 588 -10.52 22.64 17.98
N THR A 589 -10.87 23.61 18.84
CA THR A 589 -12.17 23.58 19.56
C THR A 589 -13.35 23.68 18.60
N ALA A 590 -13.26 24.48 17.53
CA ALA A 590 -14.29 24.54 16.49
C ALA A 590 -14.41 23.20 15.75
N ARG A 591 -13.29 22.60 15.30
CA ARG A 591 -13.32 21.28 14.63
C ARG A 591 -13.85 20.17 15.55
N ALA A 592 -13.43 20.14 16.81
CA ALA A 592 -13.98 19.23 17.82
C ALA A 592 -15.48 19.46 18.09
N SER A 593 -15.98 20.70 18.01
CA SER A 593 -17.41 20.99 18.11
C SER A 593 -18.21 20.38 16.96
N GLY A 594 -17.68 20.38 15.74
CA GLY A 594 -18.30 19.71 14.59
C GLY A 594 -18.30 18.19 14.77
N LEU A 595 -17.15 17.61 15.13
CA LEU A 595 -17.01 16.18 15.44
C LEU A 595 -18.02 15.71 16.49
N PHE A 596 -18.12 16.41 17.62
CA PHE A 596 -19.05 16.06 18.69
C PHE A 596 -20.52 16.14 18.24
N ALA A 597 -20.87 17.08 17.35
CA ALA A 597 -22.23 17.19 16.81
C ALA A 597 -22.54 16.08 15.78
N GLN A 598 -21.61 15.79 14.88
CA GLN A 598 -21.71 14.71 13.90
C GLN A 598 -21.80 13.34 14.61
N ALA A 599 -20.87 13.05 15.53
CA ALA A 599 -20.85 11.80 16.29
C ALA A 599 -22.10 11.63 17.15
N SER A 600 -22.60 12.72 17.76
CA SER A 600 -23.89 12.73 18.45
C SER A 600 -25.03 12.28 17.54
N ARG A 601 -25.12 12.85 16.33
CA ARG A 601 -26.17 12.55 15.36
C ARG A 601 -26.11 11.10 14.85
N LEU A 602 -24.90 10.56 14.63
CA LEU A 602 -24.70 9.22 14.07
C LEU A 602 -24.83 8.10 15.10
N VAL A 603 -24.42 8.32 16.36
CA VAL A 603 -24.56 7.31 17.41
C VAL A 603 -25.98 7.26 18.01
N ALA A 604 -26.80 8.31 17.82
CA ALA A 604 -28.14 8.41 18.40
C ALA A 604 -29.09 7.22 18.17
N PRO A 605 -29.11 6.53 16.99
CA PRO A 605 -29.95 5.35 16.79
C PRO A 605 -29.56 4.14 17.66
N PHE A 606 -28.28 4.06 18.06
CA PHE A 606 -27.70 2.92 18.76
C PHE A 606 -27.53 3.18 20.26
N ASN A 607 -27.06 4.39 20.62
CA ASN A 607 -26.83 4.81 22.00
C ASN A 607 -27.24 6.28 22.24
N PRO A 608 -28.53 6.55 22.53
CA PRO A 608 -29.04 7.90 22.79
C PRO A 608 -28.35 8.61 23.97
N THR A 609 -27.84 7.88 24.97
CA THR A 609 -27.13 8.46 26.11
C THR A 609 -25.75 8.98 25.71
N ARG A 610 -25.02 8.22 24.89
CA ARG A 610 -23.74 8.64 24.27
C ARG A 610 -23.96 9.88 23.42
N ALA A 611 -25.01 9.89 22.59
CA ALA A 611 -25.38 11.03 21.76
C ALA A 611 -25.62 12.31 22.58
N GLN A 612 -26.48 12.26 23.62
CA GLN A 612 -26.74 13.44 24.44
C GLN A 612 -25.50 13.94 25.19
N GLY A 613 -24.56 13.05 25.56
CA GLY A 613 -23.25 13.46 26.09
C GLY A 613 -22.44 14.26 25.06
N LEU A 614 -22.29 13.74 23.85
CA LEU A 614 -21.55 14.38 22.75
C LEU A 614 -22.21 15.71 22.32
N HIS A 615 -23.54 15.76 22.17
CA HIS A 615 -24.30 17.00 21.96
C HIS A 615 -23.95 18.07 23.02
N SER A 616 -23.94 17.68 24.29
CA SER A 616 -23.65 18.60 25.40
C SER A 616 -22.20 19.13 25.33
N ARG A 617 -21.25 18.34 24.84
CA ARG A 617 -19.86 18.76 24.61
C ARG A 617 -19.71 19.67 23.40
N ALA A 618 -20.44 19.40 22.32
CA ALA A 618 -20.45 20.22 21.10
C ALA A 618 -20.86 21.67 21.41
N VAL A 619 -21.97 21.85 22.15
CA VAL A 619 -22.45 23.19 22.53
C VAL A 619 -21.44 23.96 23.40
N GLN A 620 -20.72 23.26 24.30
CA GLN A 620 -19.65 23.85 25.11
C GLN A 620 -18.42 24.24 24.27
N ALA A 621 -17.98 23.36 23.36
CA ALA A 621 -16.88 23.63 22.44
C ALA A 621 -17.19 24.83 21.53
N TRP A 622 -18.39 24.88 20.93
CA TRP A 622 -18.87 26.03 20.17
C TRP A 622 -18.81 27.34 20.97
N GLY A 623 -19.25 27.32 22.23
CA GLY A 623 -19.20 28.47 23.13
C GLY A 623 -17.77 28.99 23.34
N TYR A 624 -16.82 28.10 23.62
CA TYR A 624 -15.41 28.48 23.76
C TYR A 624 -14.81 28.96 22.44
N ALA A 625 -15.03 28.24 21.34
CA ALA A 625 -14.46 28.54 20.03
C ALA A 625 -14.93 29.92 19.51
N THR A 626 -16.21 30.24 19.65
CA THR A 626 -16.74 31.56 19.27
C THR A 626 -16.25 32.68 20.19
N ALA A 627 -16.20 32.46 21.51
CA ALA A 627 -15.70 33.45 22.46
C ALA A 627 -14.20 33.76 22.30
N ASN A 628 -13.41 32.79 21.87
CA ASN A 628 -11.96 32.92 21.66
C ASN A 628 -11.57 33.18 20.19
N GLY A 629 -12.53 33.51 19.32
CA GLY A 629 -12.25 34.03 17.98
C GLY A 629 -11.79 33.00 16.94
N ALA A 630 -12.28 31.75 17.02
CA ALA A 630 -11.98 30.70 16.04
C ALA A 630 -12.17 31.15 14.58
N ASN A 631 -11.30 30.69 13.70
CA ASN A 631 -11.31 31.06 12.29
C ASN A 631 -12.62 30.64 11.58
N ALA A 632 -12.97 31.41 10.55
CA ALA A 632 -14.27 31.27 9.89
C ALA A 632 -14.50 29.89 9.23
N PRO A 633 -13.53 29.26 8.53
CA PRO A 633 -13.72 27.93 7.96
C PRO A 633 -14.06 26.85 8.99
N TYR A 634 -13.34 26.76 10.11
CA TYR A 634 -13.60 25.74 11.14
C TYR A 634 -14.95 25.95 11.85
N ARG A 635 -15.44 27.20 11.92
CA ARG A 635 -16.79 27.49 12.42
C ARG A 635 -17.89 27.07 11.45
N LEU A 636 -17.62 26.86 10.15
CA LEU A 636 -18.61 26.30 9.22
C LEU A 636 -18.97 24.87 9.62
N TYR A 637 -17.98 24.01 9.83
CA TYR A 637 -18.21 22.62 10.25
C TYR A 637 -19.01 22.55 11.55
N ALA A 638 -18.56 23.28 12.58
CA ALA A 638 -19.22 23.35 13.88
C ALA A 638 -20.68 23.83 13.78
N ALA A 639 -20.92 24.95 13.10
CA ALA A 639 -22.28 25.50 12.95
C ALA A 639 -23.16 24.63 12.04
N GLY A 640 -22.59 24.01 11.01
CA GLY A 640 -23.31 23.14 10.07
C GLY A 640 -23.82 21.87 10.73
N GLU A 641 -22.96 21.15 11.45
CA GLU A 641 -23.39 19.93 12.15
C GLU A 641 -24.22 20.23 13.42
N LEU A 642 -23.98 21.34 14.13
CA LEU A 642 -24.89 21.78 15.20
C LEU A 642 -26.27 22.17 14.66
N PHE A 643 -26.36 22.82 13.49
CA PHE A 643 -27.64 23.08 12.84
C PHE A 643 -28.32 21.77 12.42
N ARG A 644 -27.58 20.83 11.82
CA ARG A 644 -28.07 19.50 11.41
C ARG A 644 -28.58 18.65 12.58
N LEU A 645 -27.96 18.79 13.75
CA LEU A 645 -28.31 18.08 14.99
C LEU A 645 -29.52 18.71 15.71
N THR A 646 -29.68 20.04 15.67
CA THR A 646 -30.63 20.76 16.57
C THR A 646 -31.76 21.49 15.87
N ALA A 647 -31.60 21.83 14.59
CA ALA A 647 -32.41 22.77 13.83
C ALA A 647 -32.56 24.19 14.47
N ASP A 648 -31.68 24.58 15.39
CA ASP A 648 -31.70 25.93 15.98
C ASP A 648 -31.23 26.98 14.94
N PRO A 649 -32.06 27.98 14.56
CA PRO A 649 -31.69 29.03 13.60
C PRO A 649 -30.52 29.92 14.06
N ASN A 650 -30.10 29.86 15.32
CA ASN A 650 -28.86 30.48 15.78
C ASN A 650 -27.64 29.89 15.06
N TYR A 651 -27.62 28.56 14.81
CA TYR A 651 -26.52 27.90 14.12
C TYR A 651 -26.57 28.12 12.60
N ASP A 652 -27.75 28.17 11.99
CA ASP A 652 -27.91 28.64 10.60
C ASP A 652 -27.37 30.06 10.43
N THR A 653 -27.78 30.98 11.30
CA THR A 653 -27.28 32.36 11.32
C THR A 653 -25.76 32.41 11.47
N ALA A 654 -25.18 31.58 12.36
CA ALA A 654 -23.75 31.51 12.57
C ALA A 654 -22.98 30.92 11.37
N PHE A 655 -23.53 29.90 10.70
CA PHE A 655 -22.98 29.34 9.46
C PHE A 655 -22.95 30.38 8.36
N GLN A 656 -24.06 31.08 8.11
CA GLN A 656 -24.14 32.15 7.11
C GLN A 656 -23.18 33.31 7.42
N GLN A 657 -22.99 33.66 8.69
CA GLN A 657 -22.01 34.64 9.12
C GLN A 657 -20.57 34.17 8.87
N ALA A 658 -20.20 32.96 9.29
CA ALA A 658 -18.88 32.38 9.05
C ALA A 658 -18.57 32.28 7.55
N TRP A 659 -19.54 31.83 6.75
CA TRP A 659 -19.46 31.79 5.29
C TRP A 659 -19.09 33.16 4.71
N SER A 660 -19.86 34.20 5.04
CA SER A 660 -19.61 35.57 4.55
C SER A 660 -18.29 36.20 5.03
N GLN A 661 -17.70 35.70 6.12
CA GLN A 661 -16.44 36.20 6.69
C GLN A 661 -15.20 35.71 5.92
N ILE A 662 -15.30 34.61 5.16
CA ILE A 662 -14.19 34.07 4.36
C ILE A 662 -13.95 34.92 3.09
N GLY A 663 -15.01 35.50 2.51
CA GLY A 663 -14.89 36.48 1.44
C GLY A 663 -16.13 36.61 0.56
N ALA A 664 -15.97 37.32 -0.58
CA ALA A 664 -17.06 37.67 -1.50
C ALA A 664 -17.77 36.48 -2.15
N TYR A 665 -17.14 35.29 -2.16
CA TYR A 665 -17.71 34.03 -2.67
C TYR A 665 -17.99 33.02 -1.54
N GLY A 666 -17.97 33.46 -0.29
CA GLY A 666 -18.18 32.61 0.88
C GLY A 666 -17.01 31.68 1.14
N ALA A 667 -17.29 30.42 1.49
CA ALA A 667 -16.27 29.36 1.58
C ALA A 667 -15.40 29.28 0.31
N PHE A 668 -16.00 29.49 -0.88
CA PHE A 668 -15.29 29.48 -2.16
C PHE A 668 -14.42 30.71 -2.44
N SER A 669 -14.31 31.66 -1.50
CA SER A 669 -13.21 32.65 -1.52
C SER A 669 -11.88 32.09 -1.02
N SER A 670 -11.88 30.98 -0.27
CA SER A 670 -10.67 30.23 0.10
C SER A 670 -11.03 28.77 0.37
N PHE A 671 -11.07 27.97 -0.70
CA PHE A 671 -11.48 26.57 -0.66
C PHE A 671 -10.31 25.65 -1.02
N ALA A 672 -10.29 24.46 -0.43
CA ALA A 672 -9.40 23.37 -0.77
C ALA A 672 -10.16 22.37 -1.66
N SER A 673 -10.00 22.47 -2.98
CA SER A 673 -10.40 21.40 -3.92
C SER A 673 -9.54 20.13 -3.77
N GLU A 674 -8.39 20.29 -3.11
CA GLU A 674 -7.44 19.28 -2.71
C GLU A 674 -7.02 19.65 -1.28
N GLU A 675 -7.44 18.83 -0.30
CA GLU A 675 -7.17 19.02 1.13
C GLU A 675 -6.09 18.05 1.63
N LEU A 676 -6.10 17.69 2.92
CA LEU A 676 -5.09 16.82 3.55
C LEU A 676 -3.67 17.37 3.41
N TYR A 677 -3.50 18.69 3.51
CA TYR A 677 -2.22 19.35 3.74
C TYR A 677 -2.21 19.99 5.14
N MET A 678 -1.06 20.04 5.81
CA MET A 678 -0.91 20.66 7.15
C MET A 678 -1.51 22.08 7.25
N GLY A 679 -1.39 22.87 6.18
CA GLY A 679 -1.94 24.22 6.08
C GLY A 679 -3.47 24.31 6.14
N ASP A 680 -4.21 23.23 5.88
CA ASP A 680 -5.68 23.21 5.97
C ASP A 680 -6.18 23.24 7.41
N TYR A 681 -5.48 22.54 8.31
CA TYR A 681 -5.91 22.33 9.69
C TYR A 681 -5.18 23.24 10.69
N MET A 682 -3.99 23.76 10.34
CA MET A 682 -3.26 24.75 11.13
C MET A 682 -3.34 26.19 10.59
N GLY A 683 -3.63 26.39 9.31
CA GLY A 683 -3.52 27.71 8.66
C GLY A 683 -4.74 28.64 8.83
N GLY A 684 -5.87 28.16 9.35
CA GLY A 684 -7.09 28.95 9.57
C GLY A 684 -7.83 29.44 8.31
N GLY A 685 -7.20 29.34 7.13
CA GLY A 685 -7.62 30.07 5.94
C GLY A 685 -8.55 29.31 4.97
N ARG A 686 -8.43 27.98 4.84
CA ARG A 686 -9.17 27.19 3.83
C ARG A 686 -10.39 26.48 4.42
N ALA A 687 -11.48 26.43 3.64
CA ALA A 687 -12.59 25.51 3.84
C ALA A 687 -12.42 24.26 2.96
N VAL A 688 -12.84 23.10 3.46
CA VAL A 688 -12.90 21.80 2.75
C VAL A 688 -14.37 21.43 2.51
N ALA A 689 -14.69 20.35 1.78
CA ALA A 689 -16.09 20.00 1.51
C ALA A 689 -16.89 19.70 2.80
N ASP A 690 -16.32 18.96 3.75
CA ASP A 690 -17.00 18.48 4.96
C ASP A 690 -17.46 19.56 5.90
N TYR A 691 -16.72 20.67 5.96
CA TYR A 691 -17.14 21.85 6.69
C TYR A 691 -18.45 22.45 6.16
N LEU A 692 -18.91 22.05 4.95
CA LEU A 692 -20.14 22.49 4.31
C LEU A 692 -21.25 21.43 4.33
N LEU A 693 -20.91 20.14 4.29
CA LEU A 693 -21.89 19.06 4.05
C LEU A 693 -22.96 18.99 5.14
N GLY A 694 -22.58 19.14 6.41
CA GLY A 694 -23.54 19.15 7.51
C GLY A 694 -24.62 20.23 7.36
N TYR A 695 -24.22 21.44 7.00
CA TYR A 695 -25.18 22.51 6.70
C TYR A 695 -26.00 22.22 5.45
N VAL A 696 -25.37 21.84 4.34
CA VAL A 696 -26.03 21.65 3.03
C VAL A 696 -27.02 20.48 3.03
N MET A 697 -26.83 19.49 3.91
CA MET A 697 -27.75 18.37 4.14
C MET A 697 -28.80 18.64 5.24
N SER A 698 -28.82 19.84 5.84
CA SER A 698 -29.77 20.19 6.90
C SER A 698 -31.14 20.62 6.37
N ALA A 699 -32.21 20.16 7.03
CA ALA A 699 -33.56 20.63 6.77
C ALA A 699 -33.71 22.11 7.19
N GLY A 700 -33.97 22.98 6.21
CA GLY A 700 -34.07 24.44 6.43
C GLY A 700 -32.81 25.23 6.05
N ALA A 701 -31.75 24.57 5.56
CA ALA A 701 -30.56 25.25 5.05
C ALA A 701 -30.88 26.22 3.90
N SER A 702 -30.12 27.32 3.81
CA SER A 702 -30.33 28.38 2.83
C SER A 702 -30.26 27.85 1.38
N PRO A 703 -31.35 27.90 0.58
CA PRO A 703 -31.38 27.29 -0.75
C PRO A 703 -30.36 27.87 -1.73
N SER A 704 -29.93 29.12 -1.55
CA SER A 704 -28.87 29.73 -2.35
C SER A 704 -27.50 29.12 -2.01
N LEU A 705 -27.18 28.89 -0.74
CA LEU A 705 -25.92 28.26 -0.32
C LEU A 705 -25.87 26.78 -0.70
N VAL A 706 -26.99 26.06 -0.59
CA VAL A 706 -27.14 24.68 -1.09
C VAL A 706 -26.87 24.62 -2.60
N SER A 707 -27.44 25.55 -3.37
CA SER A 707 -27.25 25.65 -4.82
C SER A 707 -25.81 26.01 -5.21
N ILE A 708 -25.21 27.00 -4.56
CA ILE A 708 -23.80 27.40 -4.78
C ILE A 708 -22.86 26.22 -4.47
N THR A 709 -23.01 25.57 -3.31
CA THR A 709 -22.13 24.47 -2.89
C THR A 709 -22.22 23.29 -3.85
N ARG A 710 -23.44 22.85 -4.22
CA ARG A 710 -23.62 21.80 -5.22
C ARG A 710 -23.00 22.14 -6.58
N THR A 711 -23.13 23.40 -7.02
CA THR A 711 -22.58 23.85 -8.31
C THR A 711 -21.05 23.84 -8.31
N GLN A 712 -20.42 24.33 -7.23
CA GLN A 712 -18.97 24.41 -7.12
C GLN A 712 -18.32 23.03 -6.91
N LEU A 713 -18.82 22.22 -5.96
CA LEU A 713 -18.31 20.87 -5.72
C LEU A 713 -18.48 19.98 -6.96
N LYS A 714 -19.60 20.10 -7.69
CA LYS A 714 -19.78 19.39 -8.95
C LYS A 714 -18.76 19.81 -10.01
N SER A 715 -18.50 21.12 -10.15
CA SER A 715 -17.50 21.59 -11.11
C SER A 715 -16.10 21.02 -10.84
N MET A 716 -15.73 20.86 -9.57
CA MET A 716 -14.45 20.27 -9.15
C MET A 716 -14.44 18.75 -9.36
N ALA A 717 -15.53 18.04 -9.01
CA ALA A 717 -15.66 16.61 -9.22
C ALA A 717 -15.63 16.23 -10.72
N ASP A 718 -16.30 17.01 -11.57
CA ASP A 718 -16.30 16.83 -13.04
C ASP A 718 -14.92 17.12 -13.66
N GLU A 719 -14.16 18.08 -13.10
CA GLU A 719 -12.77 18.36 -13.47
C GLU A 719 -11.83 17.22 -13.08
N VAL A 720 -11.99 16.64 -11.89
CA VAL A 720 -11.26 15.44 -11.42
C VAL A 720 -11.54 14.23 -12.31
N VAL A 721 -12.80 13.98 -12.67
CA VAL A 721 -13.19 12.94 -13.65
C VAL A 721 -12.56 13.20 -15.03
N THR A 722 -12.35 14.46 -15.41
CA THR A 722 -11.74 14.80 -16.70
C THR A 722 -10.22 14.63 -16.70
N THR A 723 -9.53 15.07 -15.64
CA THR A 723 -8.06 15.04 -15.52
C THR A 723 -7.52 13.64 -15.33
N ILE A 724 -8.17 12.79 -14.51
CA ILE A 724 -7.77 11.38 -14.30
C ILE A 724 -7.70 10.57 -15.61
N HIS A 725 -8.53 10.90 -16.60
CA HIS A 725 -8.51 10.27 -17.92
C HIS A 725 -7.53 10.91 -18.92
N SER A 726 -7.04 12.13 -18.68
CA SER A 726 -6.31 12.93 -19.69
C SER A 726 -4.87 13.31 -19.33
N GLU A 727 -4.55 13.47 -18.05
CA GLU A 727 -3.25 13.99 -17.60
C GLU A 727 -2.17 12.91 -17.40
N ARG A 728 -2.53 11.79 -16.77
CA ARG A 728 -1.59 10.74 -16.33
C ARG A 728 -1.85 9.44 -17.10
N ALA A 729 -0.82 8.78 -17.64
CA ALA A 729 -1.06 7.56 -18.45
C ALA A 729 -1.73 6.45 -17.63
N HIS A 730 -1.27 6.27 -16.38
CA HIS A 730 -1.74 5.28 -15.42
C HIS A 730 -3.04 5.65 -14.67
N ARG A 731 -3.68 6.78 -15.00
CA ARG A 731 -4.93 7.27 -14.37
C ARG A 731 -4.87 7.45 -12.83
N THR A 732 -3.72 7.87 -12.29
CA THR A 732 -3.70 8.48 -10.94
C THR A 732 -4.39 9.85 -10.98
N PRO A 733 -5.18 10.23 -9.96
CA PRO A 733 -5.86 11.53 -9.93
C PRO A 733 -4.95 12.71 -9.55
N ARG A 734 -3.67 12.49 -9.20
CA ARG A 734 -2.72 13.56 -8.89
C ARG A 734 -2.58 14.53 -10.08
N PRO A 735 -2.97 15.82 -9.97
CA PRO A 735 -2.84 16.78 -11.07
C PRO A 735 -1.38 17.00 -11.51
N LEU A 736 -1.14 17.41 -12.76
CA LEU A 736 0.22 17.62 -13.32
C LEU A 736 1.07 18.63 -12.54
N ASN A 737 0.45 19.59 -11.84
CA ASN A 737 1.15 20.61 -11.06
C ASN A 737 1.47 20.20 -9.61
N ARG A 738 1.15 18.96 -9.20
CA ARG A 738 1.41 18.44 -7.86
C ARG A 738 2.62 17.51 -7.82
N PRO A 739 3.54 17.71 -6.87
CA PRO A 739 4.70 16.84 -6.71
C PRO A 739 4.27 15.44 -6.25
N SER A 740 5.19 14.48 -6.41
CA SER A 740 5.02 13.12 -5.90
C SER A 740 5.23 13.04 -4.38
N ASP A 741 6.02 13.97 -3.84
CA ASP A 741 6.55 13.96 -2.46
C ASP A 741 5.49 13.92 -1.36
N TRP A 742 5.85 13.37 -0.18
CA TRP A 742 5.01 13.33 1.03
C TRP A 742 3.58 12.85 0.73
N GLY A 743 3.46 11.72 0.05
CA GLY A 743 2.17 11.14 -0.28
C GLY A 743 1.41 11.86 -1.40
N GLY A 744 1.98 12.86 -2.08
CA GLY A 744 1.37 13.47 -3.26
C GLY A 744 1.07 12.43 -4.34
N ALA A 745 1.98 11.48 -4.57
CA ALA A 745 1.74 10.39 -5.52
C ALA A 745 0.76 9.32 -5.02
N THR A 746 0.71 9.01 -3.73
CA THR A 746 0.01 7.82 -3.20
C THR A 746 -1.28 8.11 -2.45
N THR A 747 -1.44 9.26 -1.82
CA THR A 747 -2.69 9.66 -1.15
C THR A 747 -3.70 10.11 -2.21
N THR A 748 -4.19 9.16 -3.00
CA THR A 748 -5.10 9.44 -4.12
C THR A 748 -6.44 9.99 -3.64
N ALA A 749 -6.85 9.65 -2.42
CA ALA A 749 -8.01 10.20 -1.73
C ALA A 749 -8.00 11.73 -1.59
N LYS A 750 -6.83 12.39 -1.45
CA LYS A 750 -6.76 13.86 -1.31
C LYS A 750 -7.16 14.64 -2.57
N TYR A 751 -7.30 13.92 -3.69
CA TYR A 751 -7.83 14.43 -4.95
C TYR A 751 -9.28 13.97 -5.21
N MET A 752 -9.85 13.13 -4.34
CA MET A 752 -11.21 12.56 -4.47
C MET A 752 -12.27 13.23 -3.59
N ASP A 753 -11.90 14.09 -2.63
CA ASP A 753 -12.85 14.71 -1.66
C ASP A 753 -14.12 15.24 -2.35
N THR A 754 -13.97 16.09 -3.37
CA THR A 754 -15.13 16.68 -4.06
C THR A 754 -16.01 15.63 -4.79
N VAL A 755 -15.43 14.50 -5.22
CA VAL A 755 -16.13 13.35 -5.80
C VAL A 755 -16.94 12.61 -4.73
N VAL A 756 -16.34 12.33 -3.57
CA VAL A 756 -17.01 11.71 -2.41
C VAL A 756 -18.13 12.61 -1.90
N ALA A 757 -17.87 13.92 -1.76
CA ALA A 757 -18.86 14.92 -1.37
C ALA A 757 -20.06 14.97 -2.34
N MET A 758 -19.82 14.90 -3.65
CA MET A 758 -20.89 14.85 -4.64
C MET A 758 -21.70 13.55 -4.59
N LEU A 759 -21.08 12.40 -4.30
CA LEU A 759 -21.80 11.15 -4.07
C LEU A 759 -22.67 11.22 -2.81
N GLN A 760 -22.13 11.70 -1.69
CA GLN A 760 -22.82 11.85 -0.40
C GLN A 760 -23.98 12.85 -0.44
N LEU A 761 -23.82 13.96 -1.18
CA LEU A 761 -24.90 14.91 -1.44
C LEU A 761 -26.03 14.29 -2.30
N GLY A 762 -25.74 13.28 -3.11
CA GLY A 762 -26.70 12.62 -3.99
C GLY A 762 -27.40 13.56 -4.97
N GLY A 763 -28.47 13.07 -5.61
CA GLY A 763 -29.21 13.82 -6.65
C GLY A 763 -28.50 13.89 -8.00
N ASN A 764 -27.37 13.19 -8.15
CA ASN A 764 -26.67 12.98 -9.42
C ASN A 764 -27.50 12.08 -10.36
N THR A 765 -27.27 12.19 -11.67
CA THR A 765 -27.76 11.19 -12.62
C THR A 765 -26.99 9.86 -12.48
N PRO A 766 -27.54 8.73 -12.93
CA PRO A 766 -26.83 7.45 -12.91
C PRO A 766 -25.49 7.46 -13.66
N ALA A 767 -25.36 8.28 -14.71
CA ALA A 767 -24.12 8.43 -15.47
C ALA A 767 -23.04 9.16 -14.66
N GLU A 768 -23.39 10.21 -13.94
CA GLU A 768 -22.48 10.94 -13.06
C GLU A 768 -22.08 10.09 -11.85
N THR A 769 -23.03 9.36 -11.24
CA THR A 769 -22.73 8.39 -10.17
C THR A 769 -21.74 7.32 -10.64
N GLN A 770 -21.91 6.78 -11.85
CA GLN A 770 -20.98 5.81 -12.42
C GLN A 770 -19.60 6.43 -12.70
N ALA A 771 -19.54 7.66 -13.22
CA ALA A 771 -18.28 8.35 -13.50
C ALA A 771 -17.49 8.64 -12.21
N TYR A 772 -18.16 9.11 -11.16
CA TYR A 772 -17.57 9.30 -9.83
C TYR A 772 -17.08 7.98 -9.21
N HIS A 773 -17.87 6.89 -9.33
CA HIS A 773 -17.45 5.56 -8.86
C HIS A 773 -16.26 5.00 -9.67
N ASN A 774 -16.20 5.25 -10.99
CA ASN A 774 -15.05 4.90 -11.82
C ASN A 774 -13.80 5.68 -11.39
N ALA A 775 -13.91 6.99 -11.14
CA ALA A 775 -12.78 7.81 -10.68
C ALA A 775 -12.21 7.32 -9.33
N LEU A 776 -13.07 7.00 -8.36
CA LEU A 776 -12.67 6.37 -7.10
C LEU A 776 -11.99 5.01 -7.30
N SER A 777 -12.50 4.20 -8.24
CA SER A 777 -11.92 2.88 -8.56
C SER A 777 -10.55 3.00 -9.22
N LEU A 778 -10.35 3.99 -10.09
CA LEU A 778 -9.06 4.29 -10.72
C LEU A 778 -8.03 4.84 -9.70
N ALA A 779 -8.50 5.67 -8.76
CA ALA A 779 -7.70 6.16 -7.64
C ALA A 779 -7.26 5.01 -6.69
N ALA A 780 -8.11 4.00 -6.49
CA ALA A 780 -7.76 2.74 -5.82
C ALA A 780 -6.77 1.89 -6.65
N ASP A 781 -7.03 1.70 -7.94
CA ASP A 781 -6.19 0.87 -8.82
C ASP A 781 -4.73 1.31 -8.80
N TRP A 782 -4.45 2.62 -8.81
CA TRP A 782 -3.09 3.16 -8.72
C TRP A 782 -2.35 2.69 -7.45
N VAL A 783 -2.94 2.83 -6.26
CA VAL A 783 -2.30 2.44 -5.00
C VAL A 783 -2.25 0.92 -4.79
N LEU A 784 -3.11 0.18 -5.48
CA LEU A 784 -3.18 -1.28 -5.47
C LEU A 784 -2.37 -1.95 -6.60
N GLY A 785 -1.45 -1.22 -7.25
CA GLY A 785 -0.46 -1.80 -8.18
C GLY A 785 -0.58 -1.35 -9.64
N GLY A 786 -1.59 -0.56 -10.01
CA GLY A 786 -1.78 0.05 -11.32
C GLY A 786 -0.89 1.28 -11.58
N ASN A 787 0.38 1.22 -11.16
CA ASN A 787 1.36 2.31 -11.22
C ASN A 787 2.70 1.82 -11.82
N PRO A 788 3.62 2.70 -12.26
CA PRO A 788 4.86 2.32 -12.96
C PRO A 788 5.78 1.32 -12.24
N ASN A 789 5.71 1.20 -10.91
CA ASN A 789 6.48 0.20 -10.16
C ASN A 789 5.82 -1.18 -10.11
N GLY A 790 4.54 -1.30 -10.45
CA GLY A 790 3.75 -2.52 -10.25
C GLY A 790 3.66 -2.91 -8.76
N TYR A 791 3.51 -1.92 -7.88
CA TYR A 791 3.70 -2.08 -6.43
C TYR A 791 2.50 -1.58 -5.63
N VAL A 792 2.07 -2.33 -4.62
CA VAL A 792 1.00 -1.93 -3.70
C VAL A 792 1.60 -1.10 -2.58
N TYR A 793 1.19 0.17 -2.46
CA TYR A 793 1.71 1.09 -1.44
C TYR A 793 1.02 0.92 -0.07
N PHE A 794 0.71 -0.33 0.29
CA PHE A 794 0.24 -0.77 1.59
C PHE A 794 0.99 -2.03 2.02
N THR A 795 1.14 -2.19 3.33
CA THR A 795 1.58 -3.45 3.95
C THR A 795 0.48 -4.52 3.86
N GLY A 796 0.85 -5.77 3.55
CA GLY A 796 -0.05 -6.92 3.62
C GLY A 796 -1.24 -6.91 2.65
N LEU A 797 -1.12 -6.29 1.47
CA LEU A 797 -2.11 -6.32 0.39
C LEU A 797 -1.43 -6.53 -0.98
N GLY A 798 -1.94 -7.46 -1.80
CA GLY A 798 -1.36 -7.78 -3.11
C GLY A 798 -0.05 -8.57 -3.07
N SER A 799 0.54 -8.83 -4.24
CA SER A 799 1.69 -9.75 -4.37
C SER A 799 3.05 -9.07 -4.33
N ARG A 800 3.14 -7.79 -4.70
CA ARG A 800 4.29 -6.91 -4.45
C ARG A 800 3.82 -5.74 -3.60
N HIS A 801 4.25 -5.70 -2.35
CA HIS A 801 3.69 -4.79 -1.35
C HIS A 801 4.74 -4.37 -0.32
N VAL A 802 4.43 -3.33 0.46
CA VAL A 802 5.36 -2.71 1.41
C VAL A 802 5.77 -3.69 2.50
N GLU A 803 7.07 -3.85 2.70
CA GLU A 803 7.67 -4.74 3.68
C GLU A 803 8.45 -3.97 4.77
N GLU A 804 9.13 -2.85 4.48
CA GLU A 804 9.89 -2.03 5.45
C GLU A 804 9.38 -0.58 5.61
N VAL A 805 8.07 -0.45 5.86
CA VAL A 805 7.43 0.77 6.37
C VAL A 805 8.17 1.35 7.60
N LEU A 806 8.32 2.68 7.65
CA LEU A 806 8.71 3.39 8.86
C LEU A 806 7.51 3.42 9.82
N HIS A 807 7.37 2.36 10.62
CA HIS A 807 6.42 2.27 11.72
C HIS A 807 7.04 1.40 12.81
N LEU A 808 7.27 1.97 14.01
CA LEU A 808 8.13 1.34 15.02
C LEU A 808 7.58 0.00 15.53
N ASP A 809 6.25 -0.12 15.69
CA ASP A 809 5.59 -1.39 16.01
C ASP A 809 5.80 -2.41 14.86
N SER A 810 5.55 -2.02 13.59
CA SER A 810 5.77 -2.91 12.43
C SER A 810 7.21 -3.41 12.31
N LEU A 811 8.20 -2.52 12.48
CA LEU A 811 9.64 -2.86 12.41
C LEU A 811 10.03 -3.80 13.56
N SER A 812 9.50 -3.57 14.76
CA SER A 812 9.70 -4.44 15.91
C SER A 812 9.08 -5.83 15.68
N TYR A 813 7.85 -5.88 15.15
CA TYR A 813 7.16 -7.13 14.81
C TYR A 813 7.78 -7.89 13.63
N ALA A 814 8.41 -7.20 12.68
CA ALA A 814 9.21 -7.83 11.63
C ALA A 814 10.41 -8.59 12.23
N LYS A 815 11.13 -8.00 13.19
CA LYS A 815 12.21 -8.66 13.94
C LYS A 815 11.75 -9.82 14.82
N GLU A 816 10.50 -9.79 15.30
CA GLU A 816 9.87 -10.90 16.01
C GLU A 816 9.36 -12.03 15.09
N GLY A 817 9.55 -11.92 13.77
CA GLY A 817 9.08 -12.93 12.81
C GLY A 817 7.56 -12.94 12.59
N LYS A 818 6.86 -11.86 12.96
CA LYS A 818 5.43 -11.68 12.68
C LYS A 818 5.19 -11.02 11.31
N GLY A 819 6.17 -10.25 10.82
CA GLY A 819 6.04 -9.34 9.69
C GLY A 819 5.47 -7.99 10.11
N SER A 820 5.46 -7.02 9.20
CA SER A 820 4.84 -5.70 9.39
C SER A 820 3.33 -5.83 9.63
N ILE A 821 2.74 -4.90 10.38
CA ILE A 821 1.28 -4.81 10.56
C ILE A 821 0.65 -4.54 9.18
N PRO A 822 -0.40 -5.27 8.74
CA PRO A 822 -1.11 -5.01 7.49
C PRO A 822 -1.94 -3.72 7.52
N GLY A 823 -2.17 -3.12 6.35
CA GLY A 823 -3.06 -1.96 6.20
C GLY A 823 -2.43 -0.61 6.55
N ILE A 824 -1.13 -0.58 6.82
CA ILE A 824 -0.35 0.66 6.91
C ILE A 824 0.03 1.09 5.46
N PRO A 825 -0.40 2.28 4.99
CA PRO A 825 0.03 2.85 3.70
C PRO A 825 1.49 3.31 3.76
N VAL A 826 2.03 3.76 2.62
CA VAL A 826 3.26 4.57 2.56
C VAL A 826 3.15 5.74 1.59
N TYR A 827 3.94 6.78 1.82
CA TYR A 827 4.03 7.97 0.97
C TYR A 827 4.50 7.70 -0.47
N GLY A 828 5.27 6.63 -0.72
CA GLY A 828 5.59 6.14 -2.07
C GLY A 828 6.68 6.94 -2.81
N PRO A 829 6.59 7.10 -4.14
CA PRO A 829 7.65 7.75 -4.92
C PRO A 829 7.78 9.26 -4.63
N ASN A 830 9.01 9.77 -4.55
CA ASN A 830 9.30 11.21 -4.45
C ASN A 830 9.82 11.76 -5.79
N ASP A 831 9.62 13.05 -6.03
CA ASP A 831 10.26 13.72 -7.16
C ASP A 831 11.75 13.97 -6.86
N ASP A 832 12.09 14.48 -5.67
CA ASP A 832 13.48 14.77 -5.28
C ASP A 832 14.03 13.77 -4.26
N ALA A 833 15.37 13.62 -4.26
CA ALA A 833 16.06 12.73 -3.33
C ALA A 833 16.07 13.33 -1.91
N PRO A 834 15.77 12.54 -0.85
CA PRO A 834 15.83 13.02 0.53
C PRO A 834 17.22 13.53 0.92
N ASN A 835 17.32 14.81 1.30
CA ASN A 835 18.58 15.49 1.61
C ASN A 835 19.07 15.28 3.06
N ALA A 836 18.44 14.38 3.82
CA ALA A 836 18.81 14.10 5.20
C ALA A 836 20.04 13.18 5.31
N GLU A 837 20.92 13.42 6.28
CA GLU A 837 22.18 12.67 6.43
C GLU A 837 21.96 11.16 6.65
N TYR A 838 20.91 10.77 7.37
CA TYR A 838 20.53 9.36 7.57
C TYR A 838 20.03 8.67 6.28
N ALA A 839 19.51 9.43 5.31
CA ALA A 839 19.00 8.89 4.05
C ALA A 839 20.09 8.77 2.98
N ALA A 840 21.22 9.47 3.15
CA ALA A 840 22.31 9.50 2.18
C ALA A 840 22.88 8.11 1.78
N PRO A 841 23.04 7.11 2.68
CA PRO A 841 23.44 5.76 2.28
C PRO A 841 22.42 5.11 1.35
N THR A 842 21.12 5.29 1.64
CA THR A 842 20.01 4.69 0.90
C THR A 842 19.81 5.37 -0.46
N VAL A 843 19.90 6.69 -0.52
CA VAL A 843 19.94 7.46 -1.78
C VAL A 843 21.15 7.04 -2.64
N GLY A 844 22.30 6.76 -2.01
CA GLY A 844 23.51 6.29 -2.67
C GLY A 844 23.48 4.83 -3.16
N ALA A 845 22.54 4.01 -2.68
CA ALA A 845 22.39 2.61 -3.10
C ALA A 845 21.64 2.44 -4.43
N PHE A 846 20.94 3.47 -4.91
CA PHE A 846 20.24 3.44 -6.19
C PHE A 846 21.18 3.51 -7.39
N PHE A 847 20.93 2.68 -8.40
CA PHE A 847 21.59 2.78 -9.71
C PHE A 847 20.59 2.52 -10.86
N PRO A 848 20.47 3.39 -11.88
CA PRO A 848 20.97 4.76 -11.93
C PRO A 848 20.58 5.59 -10.71
N ALA A 849 21.34 6.67 -10.45
CA ALA A 849 21.11 7.54 -9.30
C ALA A 849 19.66 8.04 -9.22
N PHE A 850 19.13 8.27 -8.01
CA PHE A 850 17.72 8.58 -7.74
C PHE A 850 17.04 9.51 -8.76
N SER A 851 17.61 10.68 -9.03
CA SER A 851 17.07 11.68 -9.95
C SER A 851 17.14 11.32 -11.45
N ALA A 852 17.87 10.27 -11.83
CA ALA A 852 17.91 9.74 -13.20
C ALA A 852 16.83 8.67 -13.47
N GLN A 853 16.11 8.23 -12.44
CA GLN A 853 14.98 7.31 -12.57
C GLN A 853 13.70 8.08 -12.95
N PRO A 854 12.69 7.45 -13.58
CA PRO A 854 11.35 8.05 -13.76
C PRO A 854 10.71 8.38 -12.40
N PRO A 855 10.04 9.53 -12.21
CA PRO A 855 9.40 9.92 -10.95
C PRO A 855 8.52 8.84 -10.29
N GLY A 856 7.66 8.17 -11.05
CA GLY A 856 6.82 7.08 -10.54
C GLY A 856 7.58 5.81 -10.15
N MET A 857 8.90 5.77 -10.36
CA MET A 857 9.83 4.71 -9.97
C MET A 857 10.86 5.15 -8.91
N ARG A 858 10.82 6.41 -8.44
CA ARG A 858 11.72 6.98 -7.41
C ARG A 858 11.33 6.52 -6.00
N TYR A 859 11.36 5.20 -5.79
CA TYR A 859 10.96 4.52 -4.58
C TYR A 859 11.89 3.33 -4.30
N GLY A 860 12.15 3.07 -3.01
CA GLY A 860 12.78 1.86 -2.50
C GLY A 860 12.18 1.56 -1.13
N ASP A 861 12.04 0.29 -0.76
CA ASP A 861 11.30 -0.15 0.42
C ASP A 861 12.22 -0.17 1.65
N VAL A 862 12.46 1.02 2.22
CA VAL A 862 13.35 1.24 3.37
C VAL A 862 12.87 2.40 4.22
N ARG A 863 12.69 2.17 5.51
CA ARG A 863 12.34 3.17 6.54
C ARG A 863 13.14 4.48 6.52
N THR A 864 14.38 4.47 6.02
CA THR A 864 15.30 5.62 6.01
C THR A 864 14.93 6.66 4.96
N LEU A 865 14.20 6.24 3.91
CA LEU A 865 13.51 7.14 3.00
C LEU A 865 12.18 7.54 3.66
N VAL A 866 12.25 8.36 4.72
CA VAL A 866 11.09 8.81 5.52
C VAL A 866 9.96 9.30 4.61
N THR A 867 10.26 10.20 3.69
CA THR A 867 9.30 10.77 2.73
C THR A 867 8.77 9.76 1.69
N CYS A 868 9.30 8.53 1.64
CA CYS A 868 8.77 7.41 0.84
C CYS A 868 8.02 6.37 1.68
N ASN A 869 8.50 6.03 2.88
CA ASN A 869 8.07 4.84 3.63
C ASN A 869 7.45 5.14 5.00
N GLU A 870 7.38 6.40 5.38
CA GLU A 870 6.43 6.86 6.41
C GLU A 870 5.03 7.03 5.80
N PHE A 871 4.08 7.32 6.67
CA PHE A 871 2.69 7.67 6.41
C PHE A 871 2.20 8.52 7.58
N THR A 872 1.03 9.16 7.48
CA THR A 872 0.27 9.49 8.69
C THR A 872 -1.13 8.90 8.65
N VAL A 873 -1.69 8.66 9.84
CA VAL A 873 -3.06 8.19 10.03
C VAL A 873 -4.08 9.17 9.43
N TRP A 874 -3.82 10.48 9.53
CA TRP A 874 -4.71 11.54 9.06
C TRP A 874 -4.53 11.85 7.58
N GLU A 875 -3.31 11.92 7.06
CA GLU A 875 -3.07 12.25 5.64
C GLU A 875 -3.30 11.05 4.73
N SER A 876 -2.87 9.84 5.12
CA SER A 876 -2.83 8.70 4.20
C SER A 876 -3.73 7.53 4.60
N GLN A 877 -4.01 7.28 5.88
CA GLN A 877 -4.70 6.04 6.27
C GLN A 877 -6.22 6.17 6.36
N ALA A 878 -6.74 7.17 7.09
CA ALA A 878 -8.17 7.43 7.16
C ALA A 878 -8.78 7.84 5.80
N PRO A 879 -8.12 8.67 4.96
CA PRO A 879 -8.62 9.00 3.63
C PRO A 879 -8.70 7.80 2.67
N HIS A 880 -7.75 6.87 2.73
CA HIS A 880 -7.87 5.61 1.99
C HIS A 880 -8.93 4.68 2.58
N THR A 881 -9.11 4.68 3.91
CA THR A 881 -10.20 3.96 4.55
C THR A 881 -11.56 4.43 4.01
N GLU A 882 -11.76 5.75 3.91
CA GLU A 882 -12.95 6.32 3.27
C GLU A 882 -13.05 5.96 1.78
N LEU A 883 -11.97 6.12 1.00
CA LEU A 883 -11.98 5.83 -0.43
C LEU A 883 -12.38 4.37 -0.72
N PHE A 884 -11.87 3.41 0.06
CA PHE A 884 -12.30 2.01 -0.05
C PHE A 884 -13.71 1.79 0.51
N ALA A 885 -14.12 2.51 1.56
CA ALA A 885 -15.48 2.47 2.10
C ALA A 885 -16.54 2.95 1.09
N ALA A 886 -16.22 3.97 0.30
CA ALA A 886 -17.06 4.52 -0.78
C ALA A 886 -17.30 3.54 -1.94
N LEU A 887 -16.48 2.49 -2.05
CA LEU A 887 -16.57 1.45 -3.08
C LEU A 887 -17.35 0.19 -2.60
N LEU A 888 -17.80 0.13 -1.35
CA LEU A 888 -18.33 -1.10 -0.75
C LEU A 888 -19.76 -1.48 -1.18
N GLY A 889 -19.99 -2.79 -1.21
CA GLY A 889 -21.32 -3.39 -1.18
C GLY A 889 -21.99 -3.46 0.19
N PRO A 890 -23.32 -3.68 0.20
CA PRO A 890 -24.12 -3.68 1.42
C PRO A 890 -23.74 -4.83 2.36
N LYS A 891 -23.43 -4.49 3.62
CA LYS A 891 -23.25 -5.41 4.76
C LYS A 891 -22.37 -6.63 4.47
N MET A 892 -21.20 -6.37 3.89
CA MET A 892 -20.18 -7.40 3.69
C MET A 892 -19.45 -7.68 5.01
N GLU A 893 -19.34 -8.96 5.36
CA GLU A 893 -18.66 -9.44 6.57
C GLU A 893 -17.35 -10.17 6.20
N PRO A 894 -16.31 -10.14 7.06
CA PRO A 894 -15.08 -10.88 6.83
C PRO A 894 -15.33 -12.38 6.91
N PRO A 895 -14.91 -13.18 5.90
CA PRO A 895 -15.01 -14.63 6.00
C PRO A 895 -14.17 -15.13 7.19
N PRO A 896 -14.57 -16.22 7.88
CA PRO A 896 -13.86 -16.70 9.07
C PRO A 896 -12.37 -16.95 8.87
N SER A 897 -11.93 -17.28 7.65
CA SER A 897 -10.52 -17.47 7.28
C SER A 897 -9.63 -16.24 7.49
N TRP A 898 -10.18 -15.02 7.44
CA TRP A 898 -9.46 -13.77 7.65
C TRP A 898 -9.27 -13.39 9.13
N LEU A 899 -10.02 -14.02 10.04
CA LEU A 899 -10.02 -13.66 11.46
C LEU A 899 -8.67 -14.03 12.14
N PRO A 900 -8.27 -13.36 13.24
CA PRO A 900 -6.99 -13.61 13.92
C PRO A 900 -6.71 -15.09 14.21
N GLY A 901 -5.46 -15.51 14.01
CA GLY A 901 -5.04 -16.91 14.14
C GLY A 901 -5.49 -17.85 13.00
N GLN A 902 -6.30 -17.40 12.04
CA GLN A 902 -6.76 -18.21 10.91
C GLN A 902 -5.85 -18.09 9.68
N SER A 903 -5.98 -19.03 8.74
CA SER A 903 -5.02 -19.23 7.63
C SER A 903 -4.88 -18.05 6.65
N GLU A 904 -5.94 -17.27 6.42
CA GLU A 904 -5.93 -16.11 5.52
C GLU A 904 -5.78 -14.78 6.27
N SER A 905 -5.63 -14.80 7.61
CA SER A 905 -5.44 -13.61 8.45
C SER A 905 -4.15 -12.83 8.16
N ARG A 906 -3.22 -13.45 7.44
CA ARG A 906 -2.02 -12.80 6.86
C ARG A 906 -1.93 -12.98 5.34
N SER A 907 -2.99 -13.47 4.68
CA SER A 907 -3.03 -13.52 3.22
C SER A 907 -3.16 -12.10 2.67
N PRO A 908 -2.23 -11.62 1.84
CA PRO A 908 -2.34 -10.31 1.22
C PRO A 908 -3.30 -10.32 0.02
N LEU A 909 -3.72 -11.49 -0.44
CA LEU A 909 -4.74 -11.68 -1.47
C LEU A 909 -6.10 -12.00 -0.82
N PRO A 910 -7.22 -11.62 -1.46
CA PRO A 910 -8.57 -11.84 -0.94
C PRO A 910 -9.00 -13.32 -0.93
#